data_AF-M7NA83-F1
#
_entry.id   AF-M7NA83-F1
#
_cell.length_a   1.000
_cell.length_b   1.000
_cell.length_c   1.000
_cell.angle_alpha   90.00
_cell.angle_beta   90.00
_cell.angle_gamma   90.00
#
_symmetry.space_group_name_H-M   'P 1'
#
loop_
_entity.id
_entity.type
_entity.pdbx_description
1 polymer ?
#
loop_
_entity_poly.entity_id
_entity_poly.type
_entity_poly.pdbx_seq_one_letter_code
_entity_poly.pdbx_strand_id
1 'polypeptide(L)'
;MAKVLRLHTNASTELEGWKQSVQIDSSLIQHISDPSGGRARRVSTSIPSPLARMHLFRTAFEFVVNSPRQDLSDNTIYHRMVSQCLDVLELLYNFQKYQQAEKRLLIRRWNINEKLQQLSATPQHQLLANTLQLFLNYTNPKSPFAGFTDVYLIYYNYKIIAGTSPFTLVFTLPDLGGLDLSSSKGYRLFESPVPLYQRPDDFQLYLSKLFQAWPILKGKCQPMYEYLTLSQRQAEPQLQQQLNQLQFEAGYGPDNFLNEYEALRDDTNSQVAVGEVRLASAPAGNINVAAVSDFVLQPSRTPATDRLPLILKSGHYPGWNYVSGPWQQETDVPLKDSAPAESRILPGLSDKYPYLTTGDFLEDYLLELPYELNTERFNYGRVQYQNGAERERLFRFNYLLPIKREYFQYFSFRELDKYLTFIVDPAYVKVQLAVPVKRGQILFEKIYYENPQNPRDASGQEIPKKGKIMDARLGLGVFPFMKLPDAAYNDYYKVMLVDLEVSGQAAFGEFDMQFYLENQILRETPEGKPAEGRGVRKTRRISKQEGSYGSTYYEVSNTHFDFAEIIHPATERGQEPVRGLLVPKWQEVGPGTKRFTFSIDFGTTNTHIAYTTGNTVAPQPFTIEESDQQLVMLNKPSDEPGLLPLQRFKQASLHRAMEIDTVVNREFVPYLIGGQASGAEVHFPIRTASCEVSDFTARPTDMLGNINIGFGINKELDVPAHTAYKTELKWNTELDRKGNDRIDVFFRELLRLIKHKVALNDGILEQTRLVWFSPLSLDAFAFNLFEEKWTRNYQHIFRSQRTPLHLTESAAPYYYLASAGEVVPTRHDHLLNIDIGGGSTDILFFVEQQPAWGSSFRFAGYALWGDGFNKISTIDNGFLQAYQKLADKPFKAKSISQTSADVFNDIFNSVDPAIFNNVFIRARYLRVLFYLHYTAIIYHSAQTINYLGLAIPRYMTFSGKGSLYLNFLSGGSNTSSLERLTRVLLEEVCQKPVPENFRIIQAKKPKEATANGGVFFNPEIHNYEGVKPIKMLGTGQGQNLYETPLRYQEADQAVQQGVLENAQAFFDLVLGNDKLTRFFDDFAIEADLPWLRKTISSKLSDSLHLGMNRLLEHRNMAEKPLPETLFFYPIYHTLYELVKGNLQGPL
;
A
#
# COMPACT_ATOMS: atom_id res chain seq x y z
N MET A 1 74.15 -73.42 -7.93
CA MET A 1 73.53 -73.35 -6.60
C MET A 1 72.88 -71.99 -6.43
N ALA A 2 71.60 -71.94 -6.02
CA ALA A 2 70.84 -70.69 -5.96
C ALA A 2 71.20 -69.89 -4.71
N LYS A 3 71.74 -68.67 -4.90
CA LYS A 3 71.99 -67.71 -3.82
C LYS A 3 70.64 -67.27 -3.22
N VAL A 4 70.59 -67.07 -1.90
CA VAL A 4 69.40 -66.54 -1.21
C VAL A 4 69.11 -65.12 -1.70
N LEU A 5 67.87 -64.85 -2.12
CA LEU A 5 67.40 -63.51 -2.52
C LEU A 5 67.50 -62.56 -1.32
N ARG A 6 68.22 -61.44 -1.46
CA ARG A 6 68.39 -60.43 -0.40
C ARG A 6 68.19 -59.03 -0.97
N LEU A 7 67.50 -58.19 -0.22
CA LEU A 7 67.16 -56.81 -0.63
C LEU A 7 68.22 -55.77 -0.22
N HIS A 8 69.15 -56.13 0.68
CA HIS A 8 70.22 -55.27 1.21
C HIS A 8 71.61 -55.68 0.69
N THR A 9 72.58 -54.77 0.70
CA THR A 9 73.93 -55.00 0.14
C THR A 9 74.99 -55.48 1.14
N ASN A 10 74.73 -55.48 2.45
CA ASN A 10 75.77 -55.59 3.50
C ASN A 10 75.77 -56.90 4.36
N ALA A 11 75.44 -58.07 3.81
CA ALA A 11 75.42 -59.33 4.58
C ALA A 11 76.29 -60.46 3.98
N SER A 12 76.89 -61.30 4.84
CA SER A 12 77.79 -62.43 4.47
C SER A 12 77.24 -63.34 3.37
N THR A 13 78.08 -63.61 2.36
CA THR A 13 77.75 -64.40 1.15
C THR A 13 77.76 -65.93 1.34
N GLU A 14 78.00 -66.44 2.55
CA GLU A 14 78.22 -67.88 2.80
C GLU A 14 76.96 -68.70 3.16
N LEU A 15 75.78 -68.09 3.12
CA LEU A 15 74.51 -68.77 3.43
C LEU A 15 73.89 -69.38 2.17
N GLU A 16 73.99 -70.70 2.04
CA GLU A 16 73.34 -71.53 1.00
C GLU A 16 72.27 -72.45 1.61
N GLY A 17 71.14 -72.64 0.93
CA GLY A 17 70.05 -73.54 1.33
C GLY A 17 69.21 -73.06 2.52
N TRP A 18 68.63 -74.00 3.28
CA TRP A 18 67.87 -73.73 4.50
C TRP A 18 68.82 -73.65 5.71
N LYS A 19 69.30 -72.44 6.02
CA LYS A 19 70.14 -72.15 7.19
C LYS A 19 69.53 -70.99 7.99
N GLN A 20 69.80 -70.95 9.29
CA GLN A 20 69.32 -69.88 10.17
C GLN A 20 69.92 -68.54 9.71
N SER A 21 69.05 -67.61 9.27
CA SER A 21 69.46 -66.25 8.90
C SER A 21 69.43 -65.32 10.10
N VAL A 22 70.16 -64.21 9.99
CA VAL A 22 70.08 -63.11 10.95
C VAL A 22 68.87 -62.24 10.59
N GLN A 23 68.14 -61.75 11.59
CA GLN A 23 67.07 -60.79 11.37
C GLN A 23 67.64 -59.52 10.73
N ILE A 24 66.97 -59.00 9.71
CA ILE A 24 67.35 -57.72 9.09
C ILE A 24 67.16 -56.62 10.15
N ASP A 25 68.26 -55.96 10.53
CA ASP A 25 68.25 -54.84 11.47
C ASP A 25 68.17 -53.49 10.74
N SER A 26 68.01 -52.41 11.50
CA SER A 26 67.89 -51.05 10.98
C SER A 26 69.08 -50.60 10.12
N SER A 27 70.29 -51.10 10.37
CA SER A 27 71.47 -50.77 9.58
C SER A 27 71.41 -51.41 8.18
N LEU A 28 70.89 -52.63 8.09
CA LEU A 28 70.70 -53.33 6.82
C LEU A 28 69.51 -52.77 6.03
N ILE A 29 68.43 -52.32 6.70
CA ILE A 29 67.28 -51.68 6.06
C ILE A 29 67.68 -50.38 5.35
N GLN A 30 68.57 -49.58 5.95
CA GLN A 30 69.05 -48.32 5.35
C GLN A 30 69.79 -48.51 4.01
N HIS A 31 70.30 -49.71 3.74
CA HIS A 31 70.96 -50.06 2.48
C HIS A 31 70.01 -50.67 1.44
N ILE A 32 68.71 -50.75 1.72
CA ILE A 32 67.68 -51.17 0.75
C ILE A 32 67.25 -49.92 -0.03
N SER A 33 67.78 -49.75 -1.24
CA SER A 33 67.40 -48.63 -2.11
C SER A 33 66.01 -48.85 -2.72
N ASP A 34 65.13 -47.85 -2.64
CA ASP A 34 63.88 -47.83 -3.43
C ASP A 34 64.22 -47.64 -4.92
N PRO A 35 64.00 -48.65 -5.80
CA PRO A 35 64.34 -48.55 -7.21
C PRO A 35 63.54 -47.48 -7.97
N SER A 36 62.38 -47.07 -7.42
CA SER A 36 61.46 -46.11 -8.05
C SER A 36 61.60 -44.70 -7.50
N GLY A 37 62.49 -44.46 -6.52
CA GLY A 37 62.73 -43.15 -5.92
C GLY A 37 61.46 -42.47 -5.37
N GLY A 38 60.56 -43.23 -4.76
CA GLY A 38 59.30 -42.72 -4.19
C GLY A 38 58.22 -42.35 -5.21
N ARG A 39 58.39 -42.66 -6.50
CA ARG A 39 57.44 -42.32 -7.59
C ARG A 39 56.35 -43.37 -7.84
N ALA A 40 56.21 -44.36 -6.95
CA ALA A 40 55.17 -45.37 -7.08
C ALA A 40 53.77 -44.74 -6.99
N ARG A 41 52.90 -45.04 -7.96
CA ARG A 41 51.51 -44.54 -7.99
C ARG A 41 50.58 -45.23 -6.98
N ARG A 42 50.92 -46.46 -6.56
CA ARG A 42 50.17 -47.25 -5.57
C ARG A 42 51.15 -47.91 -4.61
N VAL A 43 50.80 -47.94 -3.32
CA VAL A 43 51.57 -48.69 -2.32
C VAL A 43 50.81 -49.96 -1.98
N SER A 44 51.43 -51.11 -2.25
CA SER A 44 50.95 -52.41 -1.80
C SER A 44 51.90 -52.93 -0.73
N THR A 45 51.37 -53.36 0.40
CA THR A 45 52.12 -54.16 1.37
C THR A 45 51.97 -55.63 0.99
N SER A 46 53.04 -56.43 1.08
CA SER A 46 53.00 -57.88 0.76
C SER A 46 51.99 -58.66 1.62
N ILE A 47 51.58 -58.08 2.76
CA ILE A 47 50.47 -58.54 3.59
C ILE A 47 49.55 -57.31 3.79
N PRO A 48 48.33 -57.29 3.21
CA PRO A 48 47.41 -56.16 3.32
C PRO A 48 46.69 -56.18 4.67
N SER A 49 47.42 -55.87 5.76
CA SER A 49 46.85 -55.77 7.11
C SER A 49 46.93 -54.34 7.66
N PRO A 50 45.99 -53.93 8.55
CA PRO A 50 46.08 -52.65 9.24
C PRO A 50 47.40 -52.47 10.01
N LEU A 51 47.95 -53.55 10.58
CA LEU A 51 49.22 -53.53 11.32
C LEU A 51 50.40 -53.18 10.42
N ALA A 52 50.49 -53.81 9.24
CA ALA A 52 51.51 -53.49 8.26
C ALA A 52 51.39 -52.04 7.77
N ARG A 53 50.16 -51.55 7.66
CA ARG A 53 49.89 -50.17 7.27
C ARG A 53 50.32 -49.16 8.34
N MET A 54 50.11 -49.44 9.62
CA MET A 54 50.63 -48.60 10.72
C MET A 54 52.17 -48.47 10.65
N HIS A 55 52.88 -49.56 10.39
CA HIS A 55 54.34 -49.53 10.20
C HIS A 55 54.74 -48.73 8.96
N LEU A 56 54.01 -48.87 7.86
CA LEU A 56 54.28 -48.13 6.62
C LEU A 56 54.18 -46.60 6.83
N PHE A 57 53.21 -46.12 7.62
CA PHE A 57 53.11 -44.70 7.97
C PHE A 57 54.30 -44.22 8.78
N ARG A 58 54.74 -44.98 9.78
CA ARG A 58 55.98 -44.71 10.51
C ARG A 58 57.18 -44.59 9.57
N THR A 59 57.34 -45.57 8.67
CA THR A 59 58.40 -45.58 7.68
C THR A 59 58.30 -44.37 6.73
N ALA A 60 57.10 -43.95 6.33
CA ALA A 60 56.94 -42.74 5.51
C ALA A 60 57.48 -41.48 6.20
N PHE A 61 57.22 -41.30 7.49
CA PHE A 61 57.83 -40.21 8.27
C PHE A 61 59.36 -40.36 8.32
N GLU A 62 59.89 -41.56 8.56
CA GLU A 62 61.34 -41.82 8.57
C GLU A 62 62.00 -41.45 7.22
N PHE A 63 61.38 -41.79 6.09
CA PHE A 63 61.89 -41.44 4.76
C PHE A 63 61.84 -39.94 4.47
N VAL A 64 60.80 -39.25 4.91
CA VAL A 64 60.67 -37.79 4.70
C VAL A 64 61.70 -37.04 5.55
N VAL A 65 61.86 -37.40 6.83
CA VAL A 65 62.82 -36.75 7.75
C VAL A 65 64.27 -37.01 7.36
N ASN A 66 64.60 -38.24 6.95
CA ASN A 66 65.95 -38.61 6.54
C ASN A 66 66.26 -38.29 5.06
N SER A 67 65.36 -37.60 4.36
CA SER A 67 65.59 -37.16 2.99
C SER A 67 66.79 -36.20 2.93
N PRO A 68 67.78 -36.40 2.04
CA PRO A 68 68.97 -35.55 1.95
C PRO A 68 68.65 -34.06 1.70
N ARG A 69 67.49 -33.75 1.12
CA ARG A 69 67.05 -32.38 0.83
C ARG A 69 66.25 -31.74 1.97
N GLN A 70 65.73 -32.53 2.91
CA GLN A 70 64.82 -32.09 3.98
C GLN A 70 63.65 -31.21 3.49
N ASP A 71 63.26 -31.36 2.22
CA ASP A 71 62.13 -30.65 1.62
C ASP A 71 60.83 -31.36 2.03
N LEU A 72 60.03 -30.71 2.88
CA LEU A 72 58.78 -31.28 3.37
C LEU A 72 57.63 -31.12 2.35
N SER A 73 57.82 -30.32 1.30
CA SER A 73 56.82 -30.01 0.28
C SER A 73 56.95 -30.82 -1.03
N ASP A 74 57.84 -31.82 -1.06
CA ASP A 74 57.98 -32.71 -2.21
C ASP A 74 56.72 -33.59 -2.39
N ASN A 75 56.54 -34.18 -3.57
CA ASN A 75 55.34 -34.94 -3.97
C ASN A 75 55.65 -36.43 -4.19
N THR A 76 56.37 -37.04 -3.25
CA THR A 76 56.59 -38.49 -3.25
C THR A 76 55.45 -39.23 -2.57
N ILE A 77 55.38 -40.55 -2.75
CA ILE A 77 54.37 -41.37 -2.08
C ILE A 77 54.47 -41.29 -0.54
N TYR A 78 55.68 -41.10 0.00
CA TYR A 78 55.90 -40.91 1.44
C TYR A 78 55.34 -39.56 1.92
N HIS A 79 55.55 -38.47 1.17
CA HIS A 79 54.96 -37.16 1.49
C HIS A 79 53.44 -37.19 1.44
N ARG A 80 52.86 -37.92 0.48
CA ARG A 80 51.42 -38.15 0.42
C ARG A 80 50.91 -38.88 1.66
N MET A 81 51.61 -39.93 2.12
CA MET A 81 51.22 -40.65 3.34
C MET A 81 51.36 -39.78 4.60
N VAL A 82 52.45 -38.99 4.72
CA VAL A 82 52.61 -38.02 5.80
C VAL A 82 51.47 -37.01 5.79
N SER A 83 51.15 -36.42 4.63
CA SER A 83 50.01 -35.50 4.49
C SER A 83 48.69 -36.15 4.85
N GLN A 84 48.43 -37.40 4.41
CA GLN A 84 47.20 -38.11 4.76
C GLN A 84 47.08 -38.35 6.27
N CYS A 85 48.18 -38.60 6.98
CA CYS A 85 48.19 -38.66 8.44
C CYS A 85 47.79 -37.31 9.05
N LEU A 86 48.42 -36.23 8.57
CA LEU A 86 48.12 -34.87 9.01
C LEU A 86 46.68 -34.46 8.69
N ASP A 87 46.11 -34.88 7.56
CA ASP A 87 44.71 -34.64 7.18
C ASP A 87 43.74 -35.28 8.18
N VAL A 88 44.03 -36.50 8.66
CA VAL A 88 43.23 -37.13 9.71
C VAL A 88 43.36 -36.35 11.01
N LEU A 89 44.57 -35.94 11.40
CA LEU A 89 44.78 -35.19 12.64
C LEU A 89 44.09 -33.82 12.59
N GLU A 90 44.12 -33.14 11.45
CA GLU A 90 43.40 -31.89 11.24
C GLU A 90 41.88 -32.09 11.22
N LEU A 91 41.41 -33.21 10.67
CA LEU A 91 40.00 -33.61 10.75
C LEU A 91 39.56 -33.82 12.19
N LEU A 92 40.37 -34.51 13.00
CA LEU A 92 40.08 -34.73 14.42
C LEU A 92 40.16 -33.43 15.24
N TYR A 93 41.11 -32.56 14.92
CA TYR A 93 41.17 -31.21 15.48
C TYR A 93 39.88 -30.44 15.19
N ASN A 94 39.38 -30.49 13.95
CA ASN A 94 38.14 -29.81 13.53
C ASN A 94 36.86 -30.67 13.70
N PHE A 95 36.90 -31.74 14.50
CA PHE A 95 35.83 -32.75 14.52
C PHE A 95 34.47 -32.15 14.84
N GLN A 96 34.40 -31.30 15.86
CA GLN A 96 33.17 -30.63 16.28
C GLN A 96 32.65 -29.65 15.23
N LYS A 97 33.53 -28.87 14.61
CA LYS A 97 33.18 -27.94 13.52
C LYS A 97 32.49 -28.68 12.38
N TYR A 98 33.05 -29.80 11.93
CA TYR A 98 32.44 -30.59 10.86
C TYR A 98 31.11 -31.23 11.27
N GLN A 99 30.96 -31.65 12.53
CA GLN A 99 29.66 -32.13 13.05
C GLN A 99 28.61 -31.01 13.08
N GLN A 100 28.98 -29.79 13.48
CA GLN A 100 28.09 -28.62 13.45
C GLN A 100 27.70 -28.22 12.02
N ALA A 101 28.57 -28.46 11.03
CA ALA A 101 28.30 -28.34 9.60
C ALA A 101 27.56 -29.56 9.01
N GLU A 102 26.95 -30.39 9.88
CA GLU A 102 26.15 -31.57 9.51
C GLU A 102 26.91 -32.62 8.69
N LYS A 103 28.25 -32.60 8.71
CA LYS A 103 29.06 -33.63 8.09
C LYS A 103 28.98 -34.92 8.93
N ARG A 104 28.69 -36.04 8.27
CA ARG A 104 28.48 -37.34 8.92
C ARG A 104 29.79 -37.99 9.37
N LEU A 105 30.33 -37.50 10.49
CA LEU A 105 31.54 -38.02 11.14
C LEU A 105 31.21 -38.84 12.38
N LEU A 106 31.87 -39.99 12.53
CA LEU A 106 31.70 -40.90 13.65
C LEU A 106 33.04 -41.55 14.02
N ILE A 107 33.29 -41.75 15.30
CA ILE A 107 34.44 -42.53 15.79
C ILE A 107 33.90 -43.75 16.54
N ARG A 108 34.37 -44.94 16.20
CA ARG A 108 33.98 -46.19 16.87
C ARG A 108 35.15 -46.86 17.52
N ARG A 109 34.97 -47.29 18.77
CA ARG A 109 35.97 -48.05 19.51
C ARG A 109 35.97 -49.52 19.09
N TRP A 110 37.15 -50.05 18.79
CA TRP A 110 37.41 -51.47 18.55
C TRP A 110 38.41 -51.98 19.60
N ASN A 111 37.90 -52.61 20.65
CA ASN A 111 38.72 -53.15 21.74
C ASN A 111 39.38 -54.48 21.32
N ILE A 112 40.71 -54.54 21.35
CA ILE A 112 41.46 -55.71 20.87
C ILE A 112 41.10 -56.97 21.68
N ASN A 113 41.00 -56.87 23.01
CA ASN A 113 40.79 -58.03 23.87
C ASN A 113 39.42 -58.65 23.66
N GLU A 114 38.38 -57.82 23.72
CA GLU A 114 37.01 -58.23 23.52
C GLU A 114 36.83 -58.89 22.14
N LYS A 115 37.45 -58.31 21.11
CA LYS A 115 37.32 -58.80 19.73
C LYS A 115 38.12 -60.08 19.50
N LEU A 116 39.31 -60.22 20.10
CA LEU A 116 40.05 -61.48 20.09
C LEU A 116 39.27 -62.60 20.82
N GLN A 117 38.60 -62.29 21.93
CA GLN A 117 37.73 -63.25 22.63
C GLN A 117 36.53 -63.66 21.76
N GLN A 118 35.85 -62.71 21.13
CA GLN A 118 34.74 -62.98 20.20
C GLN A 118 35.17 -63.85 19.02
N LEU A 119 36.33 -63.56 18.41
CA LEU A 119 36.88 -64.38 17.33
C LEU A 119 37.29 -65.78 17.81
N SER A 120 37.87 -65.89 19.00
CA SER A 120 38.28 -67.19 19.57
C SER A 120 37.10 -68.09 19.93
N ALA A 121 35.95 -67.49 20.28
CA ALA A 121 34.72 -68.22 20.57
C ALA A 121 34.08 -68.86 19.33
N THR A 122 34.45 -68.42 18.13
CA THR A 122 33.97 -68.98 16.86
C THR A 122 35.02 -69.93 16.28
N PRO A 123 34.78 -71.25 16.19
CA PRO A 123 35.78 -72.22 15.73
C PRO A 123 36.44 -71.87 14.40
N GLN A 124 35.65 -71.32 13.45
CA GLN A 124 36.12 -70.91 12.12
C GLN A 124 37.09 -69.72 12.15
N HIS A 125 37.14 -68.94 13.24
CA HIS A 125 37.94 -67.72 13.36
C HIS A 125 39.11 -67.85 14.36
N GLN A 126 39.29 -69.01 14.99
CA GLN A 126 40.35 -69.22 16.00
C GLN A 126 41.76 -68.99 15.46
N LEU A 127 42.05 -69.46 14.23
CA LEU A 127 43.37 -69.24 13.61
C LEU A 127 43.66 -67.74 13.41
N LEU A 128 42.65 -66.97 13.00
CA LEU A 128 42.75 -65.52 12.85
C LEU A 128 42.98 -64.85 14.21
N ALA A 129 42.25 -65.26 15.26
CA ALA A 129 42.42 -64.75 16.61
C ALA A 129 43.85 -64.99 17.14
N ASN A 130 44.35 -66.23 17.03
CA ASN A 130 45.71 -66.59 17.46
C ASN A 130 46.77 -65.79 16.68
N THR A 131 46.55 -65.60 15.37
CA THR A 131 47.45 -64.83 14.51
C THR A 131 47.48 -63.35 14.93
N LEU A 132 46.31 -62.73 15.12
CA LEU A 132 46.21 -61.34 15.57
C LEU A 132 46.81 -61.15 16.97
N GLN A 133 46.58 -62.10 17.89
CA GLN A 133 47.16 -62.08 19.23
C GLN A 133 48.69 -62.13 19.19
N LEU A 134 49.27 -62.97 18.32
CA LEU A 134 50.72 -63.07 18.11
C LEU A 134 51.32 -61.76 17.58
N PHE A 135 50.68 -61.14 16.59
CA PHE A 135 51.19 -59.90 15.97
C PHE A 135 51.01 -58.66 16.83
N LEU A 136 49.88 -58.54 17.54
CA LEU A 136 49.63 -57.41 18.44
C LEU A 136 50.46 -57.56 19.72
N ASN A 137 50.41 -58.71 20.39
CA ASN A 137 51.15 -59.02 21.62
C ASN A 137 51.27 -57.80 22.58
N TYR A 138 50.18 -57.04 22.74
CA TYR A 138 50.17 -55.72 23.39
C TYR A 138 50.43 -55.79 24.90
N THR A 139 50.40 -56.99 25.49
CA THR A 139 50.74 -57.27 26.89
C THR A 139 52.25 -57.45 27.11
N ASN A 140 53.04 -57.70 26.06
CA ASN A 140 54.49 -57.81 26.15
C ASN A 140 55.13 -56.41 26.10
N PRO A 141 55.87 -55.99 27.15
CA PRO A 141 56.53 -54.67 27.17
C PRO A 141 57.55 -54.45 26.06
N LYS A 142 58.08 -55.53 25.45
CA LYS A 142 59.00 -55.48 24.32
C LYS A 142 58.28 -55.42 22.95
N SER A 143 56.95 -55.57 22.92
CA SER A 143 56.17 -55.46 21.68
C SER A 143 56.10 -54.00 21.23
N PRO A 144 56.19 -53.73 19.91
CA PRO A 144 55.95 -52.40 19.37
C PRO A 144 54.51 -51.90 19.61
N PHE A 145 53.57 -52.79 19.96
CA PHE A 145 52.19 -52.44 20.32
C PHE A 145 51.92 -52.48 21.83
N ALA A 146 52.96 -52.44 22.68
CA ALA A 146 52.80 -52.49 24.13
C ALA A 146 51.85 -51.39 24.65
N GLY A 147 50.79 -51.81 25.35
CA GLY A 147 49.74 -50.93 25.90
C GLY A 147 48.73 -50.39 24.87
N PHE A 148 48.75 -50.86 23.63
CA PHE A 148 47.78 -50.49 22.60
C PHE A 148 46.58 -51.45 22.63
N THR A 149 45.57 -51.15 23.46
CA THR A 149 44.40 -52.01 23.71
C THR A 149 43.18 -51.69 22.85
N ASP A 150 43.13 -50.47 22.30
CA ASP A 150 41.96 -49.93 21.61
C ASP A 150 42.37 -49.31 20.28
N VAL A 151 41.67 -49.71 19.22
CA VAL A 151 41.75 -49.08 17.90
C VAL A 151 40.47 -48.28 17.71
N TYR A 152 40.58 -46.98 17.47
CA TYR A 152 39.44 -46.15 17.14
C TYR A 152 39.35 -46.01 15.62
N LEU A 153 38.22 -46.41 15.05
CA LEU A 153 37.94 -46.35 13.62
C LEU A 153 37.16 -45.07 13.32
N ILE A 154 37.67 -44.26 12.40
CA ILE A 154 37.10 -42.97 12.02
C ILE A 154 36.29 -43.16 10.74
N TYR A 155 35.00 -42.81 10.80
CA TYR A 155 34.07 -42.92 9.70
C TYR A 155 33.67 -41.55 9.17
N TYR A 156 33.57 -41.45 7.84
CA TYR A 156 32.95 -40.33 7.15
C TYR A 156 31.96 -40.87 6.13
N ASN A 157 30.71 -40.37 6.14
CA ASN A 157 29.63 -40.87 5.27
C ASN A 157 29.50 -42.41 5.33
N TYR A 158 29.54 -42.97 6.54
CA TYR A 158 29.46 -44.40 6.85
C TYR A 158 30.61 -45.27 6.32
N LYS A 159 31.68 -44.69 5.75
CA LYS A 159 32.89 -45.40 5.31
C LYS A 159 34.03 -45.14 6.27
N ILE A 160 34.80 -46.18 6.62
CA ILE A 160 36.04 -46.01 7.39
C ILE A 160 37.04 -45.27 6.51
N ILE A 161 37.61 -44.18 7.04
CA ILE A 161 38.65 -43.38 6.36
C ILE A 161 40.00 -43.49 7.05
N ALA A 162 40.02 -43.74 8.37
CA ALA A 162 41.23 -43.81 9.17
C ALA A 162 41.05 -44.65 10.44
N GLY A 163 42.17 -44.99 11.08
CA GLY A 163 42.22 -45.62 12.39
C GLY A 163 43.36 -45.08 13.26
N THR A 164 43.30 -45.28 14.57
CA THR A 164 44.41 -44.90 15.48
C THR A 164 45.62 -45.84 15.35
N SER A 165 46.82 -45.31 15.59
CA SER A 165 48.10 -46.03 15.51
C SER A 165 49.01 -45.66 16.68
N PRO A 166 49.73 -46.63 17.28
CA PRO A 166 50.71 -46.33 18.33
C PRO A 166 52.01 -45.68 17.82
N PHE A 167 52.24 -45.64 16.49
CA PHE A 167 53.49 -45.13 15.91
C PHE A 167 53.40 -43.72 15.34
N THR A 168 52.20 -43.31 14.92
CA THR A 168 51.96 -42.02 14.24
C THR A 168 50.66 -41.36 14.68
N LEU A 169 50.09 -41.77 15.83
CA LEU A 169 48.76 -41.44 16.35
C LEU A 169 47.59 -41.98 15.50
N VAL A 170 47.65 -41.82 14.18
CA VAL A 170 46.63 -42.24 13.22
C VAL A 170 47.26 -42.76 11.92
N PHE A 171 46.47 -43.49 11.14
CA PHE A 171 46.80 -43.95 9.79
C PHE A 171 45.53 -44.00 8.93
N THR A 172 45.64 -43.91 7.61
CA THR A 172 44.49 -43.97 6.69
C THR A 172 44.36 -45.33 6.01
N LEU A 173 43.27 -45.58 5.28
CA LEU A 173 43.12 -46.73 4.38
C LEU A 173 43.89 -46.56 3.05
N PRO A 174 44.15 -47.66 2.31
CA PRO A 174 44.69 -47.58 0.94
C PRO A 174 43.76 -46.79 0.01
N ASP A 175 44.36 -46.06 -0.95
CA ASP A 175 43.64 -45.38 -2.03
C ASP A 175 42.53 -44.41 -1.60
N LEU A 176 42.71 -43.72 -0.45
CA LEU A 176 41.79 -42.66 0.00
C LEU A 176 41.89 -41.44 -0.92
N GLY A 177 40.79 -41.10 -1.60
CA GLY A 177 40.65 -39.88 -2.40
C GLY A 177 40.25 -38.67 -1.56
N GLY A 178 40.23 -37.49 -2.19
CA GLY A 178 39.79 -36.24 -1.57
C GLY A 178 38.38 -36.35 -0.97
N LEU A 179 38.20 -35.80 0.23
CA LEU A 179 36.89 -35.72 0.88
C LEU A 179 36.27 -34.33 0.69
N ASP A 180 34.94 -34.24 0.78
CA ASP A 180 34.21 -32.96 0.83
C ASP A 180 34.30 -32.34 2.24
N LEU A 181 35.54 -32.10 2.66
CA LEU A 181 35.96 -31.48 3.92
C LEU A 181 37.11 -30.54 3.59
N SER A 182 36.91 -29.24 3.82
CA SER A 182 37.93 -28.22 3.57
C SER A 182 38.62 -27.79 4.86
N SER A 183 39.92 -27.56 4.77
CA SER A 183 40.68 -26.83 5.78
C SER A 183 40.27 -25.36 5.80
N SER A 184 40.52 -24.68 6.92
CA SER A 184 40.41 -23.23 6.99
C SER A 184 41.38 -22.54 6.01
N LYS A 185 42.53 -23.14 5.66
CA LYS A 185 43.42 -22.59 4.60
C LYS A 185 42.90 -22.84 3.16
N GLY A 186 41.72 -23.41 2.98
CA GLY A 186 41.02 -23.52 1.69
C GLY A 186 41.34 -24.76 0.85
N TYR A 187 42.28 -25.61 1.24
CA TYR A 187 42.52 -26.90 0.59
C TYR A 187 41.54 -27.98 1.06
N ARG A 188 41.22 -28.95 0.20
CA ARG A 188 40.43 -30.13 0.59
C ARG A 188 41.32 -31.20 1.21
N LEU A 189 40.84 -31.82 2.27
CA LEU A 189 41.55 -32.91 2.95
C LEU A 189 41.68 -34.11 1.99
N PHE A 190 42.84 -34.78 2.03
CA PHE A 190 43.18 -35.99 1.25
C PHE A 190 43.33 -35.80 -0.27
N GLU A 191 43.14 -34.60 -0.81
CA GLU A 191 43.22 -34.35 -2.26
C GLU A 191 44.68 -34.25 -2.75
N SER A 192 45.46 -33.34 -2.16
CA SER A 192 46.86 -33.10 -2.50
C SER A 192 47.75 -33.10 -1.26
N PRO A 193 49.04 -33.47 -1.36
CA PRO A 193 49.95 -33.42 -0.21
C PRO A 193 50.15 -31.99 0.28
N VAL A 194 49.88 -31.74 1.57
CA VAL A 194 50.09 -30.46 2.25
C VAL A 194 50.97 -30.69 3.50
N PRO A 195 52.19 -30.13 3.56
CA PRO A 195 53.06 -30.25 4.72
C PRO A 195 52.56 -29.45 5.91
N LEU A 196 52.97 -29.82 7.12
CA LEU A 196 52.44 -29.21 8.35
C LEU A 196 52.64 -27.69 8.41
N TYR A 197 53.76 -27.14 7.95
CA TYR A 197 54.03 -25.69 8.02
C TYR A 197 53.09 -24.83 7.15
N GLN A 198 52.40 -25.45 6.18
CA GLN A 198 51.39 -24.79 5.33
C GLN A 198 49.95 -24.95 5.85
N ARG A 199 49.76 -25.71 6.94
CA ARG A 199 48.44 -25.94 7.58
C ARG A 199 48.08 -24.80 8.54
N PRO A 200 46.83 -24.71 9.02
CA PRO A 200 46.43 -23.64 9.94
C PRO A 200 47.32 -23.53 11.18
N ASP A 201 47.68 -22.31 11.56
CA ASP A 201 48.63 -22.01 12.63
C ASP A 201 48.20 -22.64 13.98
N ASP A 202 46.91 -22.55 14.32
CA ASP A 202 46.35 -23.15 15.54
C ASP A 202 46.44 -24.68 15.55
N PHE A 203 46.34 -25.32 14.37
CA PHE A 203 46.51 -26.77 14.25
C PHE A 203 47.97 -27.19 14.43
N GLN A 204 48.92 -26.40 13.91
CA GLN A 204 50.35 -26.62 14.15
C GLN A 204 50.70 -26.47 15.64
N LEU A 205 50.11 -25.47 16.30
CA LEU A 205 50.25 -25.25 17.74
C LEU A 205 49.63 -26.39 18.55
N TYR A 206 48.42 -26.82 18.22
CA TYR A 206 47.74 -27.98 18.82
C TYR A 206 48.61 -29.24 18.79
N LEU A 207 49.17 -29.57 17.62
CA LEU A 207 49.96 -30.78 17.46
C LEU A 207 51.28 -30.72 18.25
N SER A 208 51.88 -29.53 18.34
CA SER A 208 53.08 -29.30 19.16
C SER A 208 52.78 -29.38 20.65
N LYS A 209 51.66 -28.80 21.10
CA LYS A 209 51.15 -28.88 22.49
C LYS A 209 50.83 -30.31 22.89
N LEU A 210 50.29 -31.13 21.99
CA LEU A 210 50.04 -32.55 22.24
C LEU A 210 51.34 -33.32 22.55
N PHE A 211 52.40 -33.09 21.77
CA PHE A 211 53.70 -33.74 22.01
C PHE A 211 54.43 -33.20 23.25
N GLN A 212 54.12 -31.98 23.69
CA GLN A 212 54.63 -31.41 24.93
C GLN A 212 53.89 -31.97 26.15
N ALA A 213 52.56 -32.05 26.09
CA ALA A 213 51.72 -32.58 27.16
C ALA A 213 51.94 -34.09 27.42
N TRP A 214 52.28 -34.87 26.38
CA TRP A 214 52.65 -36.29 26.51
C TRP A 214 54.07 -36.56 25.99
N PRO A 215 55.12 -36.33 26.79
CA PRO A 215 56.51 -36.54 26.37
C PRO A 215 56.82 -37.96 25.89
N ILE A 216 56.03 -38.97 26.31
CA ILE A 216 56.13 -40.36 25.84
C ILE A 216 56.02 -40.47 24.30
N LEU A 217 55.31 -39.54 23.65
CA LEU A 217 55.19 -39.47 22.19
C LEU A 217 56.52 -39.19 21.50
N LYS A 218 57.44 -38.45 22.14
CA LYS A 218 58.77 -38.16 21.57
C LYS A 218 59.58 -39.43 21.35
N GLY A 219 59.34 -40.46 22.17
CA GLY A 219 59.93 -41.80 22.00
C GLY A 219 59.09 -42.74 21.13
N LYS A 220 57.79 -42.91 21.45
CA LYS A 220 56.92 -43.88 20.75
C LYS A 220 56.61 -43.48 19.29
N CYS A 221 56.55 -42.18 19.00
CA CYS A 221 56.28 -41.60 17.68
C CYS A 221 57.50 -40.78 17.19
N GLN A 222 58.73 -41.24 17.45
CA GLN A 222 59.97 -40.49 17.18
C GLN A 222 60.06 -39.90 15.76
N PRO A 223 59.83 -40.65 14.66
CA PRO A 223 59.94 -40.07 13.31
C PRO A 223 58.92 -38.94 13.04
N MET A 224 57.74 -39.03 13.66
CA MET A 224 56.74 -37.96 13.58
C MET A 224 57.20 -36.73 14.37
N TYR A 225 57.79 -36.91 15.56
CA TYR A 225 58.33 -35.81 16.36
C TYR A 225 59.47 -35.06 15.65
N GLU A 226 60.36 -35.80 14.98
CA GLU A 226 61.43 -35.22 14.16
C GLU A 226 60.85 -34.42 12.99
N TYR A 227 59.79 -34.92 12.33
CA TYR A 227 59.06 -34.19 11.30
C TYR A 227 58.43 -32.89 11.84
N LEU A 228 57.80 -32.91 13.02
CA LEU A 228 57.26 -31.69 13.66
C LEU A 228 58.35 -30.64 13.87
N THR A 229 59.52 -31.08 14.34
CA THR A 229 60.67 -30.20 14.60
C THR A 229 61.21 -29.57 13.31
N LEU A 230 61.27 -30.33 12.21
CA LEU A 230 61.65 -29.80 10.90
C LEU A 230 60.61 -28.82 10.36
N SER A 231 59.32 -29.13 10.50
CA SER A 231 58.23 -28.26 10.05
C SER A 231 58.20 -26.94 10.80
N GLN A 232 58.46 -26.93 12.11
CA GLN A 232 58.55 -25.72 12.94
C GLN A 232 59.64 -24.75 12.44
N ARG A 233 60.73 -25.26 11.86
CA ARG A 233 61.80 -24.42 11.28
C ARG A 233 61.36 -23.69 10.01
N GLN A 234 60.30 -24.18 9.35
CA GLN A 234 59.75 -23.65 8.11
C GLN A 234 58.41 -22.90 8.30
N ALA A 235 57.93 -22.78 9.53
CA ALA A 235 56.72 -22.03 9.86
C ALA A 235 56.92 -20.51 9.72
N GLU A 236 55.81 -19.76 9.60
CA GLU A 236 55.82 -18.29 9.60
C GLU A 236 56.51 -17.73 10.86
N PRO A 237 57.25 -16.59 10.77
CA PRO A 237 58.09 -16.10 11.87
C PRO A 237 57.37 -15.94 13.21
N GLN A 238 56.12 -15.46 13.20
CA GLN A 238 55.32 -15.26 14.42
C GLN A 238 54.97 -16.59 15.09
N LEU A 239 54.50 -17.57 14.30
CA LEU A 239 54.16 -18.91 14.80
C LEU A 239 55.42 -19.64 15.26
N GLN A 240 56.53 -19.52 14.54
CA GLN A 240 57.81 -20.11 14.94
C GLN A 240 58.26 -19.61 16.31
N GLN A 241 58.10 -18.31 16.60
CA GLN A 241 58.40 -17.75 17.91
C GLN A 241 57.53 -18.37 19.02
N GLN A 242 56.21 -18.50 18.79
CA GLN A 242 55.29 -19.14 19.73
C GLN A 242 55.64 -20.61 19.98
N LEU A 243 55.93 -21.36 18.92
CA LEU A 243 56.32 -22.77 19.01
C LEU A 243 57.67 -22.94 19.74
N ASN A 244 58.62 -22.02 19.57
CA ASN A 244 59.87 -22.03 20.31
C ASN A 244 59.64 -21.76 21.81
N GLN A 245 58.77 -20.81 22.15
CA GLN A 245 58.43 -20.51 23.55
C GLN A 245 57.80 -21.72 24.26
N LEU A 246 56.91 -22.45 23.58
CA LEU A 246 56.28 -23.67 24.11
C LEU A 246 57.31 -24.74 24.54
N GLN A 247 58.46 -24.82 23.85
CA GLN A 247 59.52 -25.78 24.21
C GLN A 247 60.20 -25.45 25.55
N PHE A 248 60.15 -24.18 25.98
CA PHE A 248 60.73 -23.71 27.24
C PHE A 248 59.69 -23.54 28.36
N GLU A 249 58.41 -23.75 28.07
CA GLU A 249 57.32 -23.67 29.03
C GLU A 249 57.33 -24.90 29.96
N ALA A 250 58.04 -24.77 31.08
CA ALA A 250 58.08 -25.79 32.11
C ALA A 250 56.69 -25.91 32.79
N GLY A 251 56.04 -27.06 32.61
CA GLY A 251 54.78 -27.39 33.29
C GLY A 251 53.56 -27.57 32.39
N TYR A 252 53.67 -27.44 31.06
CA TYR A 252 52.57 -27.76 30.14
C TYR A 252 52.34 -29.28 30.05
N GLY A 253 51.40 -29.80 30.85
CA GLY A 253 51.08 -31.23 30.96
C GLY A 253 49.70 -31.62 30.40
N PRO A 254 49.26 -32.88 30.59
CA PRO A 254 47.98 -33.38 30.09
C PRO A 254 46.77 -32.55 30.54
N ASP A 255 46.75 -32.07 31.78
CA ASP A 255 45.63 -31.28 32.31
C ASP A 255 45.54 -29.89 31.65
N ASN A 256 46.68 -29.24 31.35
CA ASN A 256 46.69 -27.96 30.62
C ASN A 256 46.08 -28.15 29.22
N PHE A 257 46.52 -29.19 28.51
CA PHE A 257 46.01 -29.49 27.18
C PHE A 257 44.51 -29.79 27.18
N LEU A 258 44.02 -30.58 28.14
CA LEU A 258 42.60 -30.93 28.24
C LEU A 258 41.70 -29.78 28.75
N ASN A 259 42.28 -28.72 29.32
CA ASN A 259 41.54 -27.49 29.65
C ASN A 259 41.45 -26.52 28.45
N GLU A 260 42.44 -26.55 27.55
CA GLU A 260 42.46 -25.72 26.34
C GLU A 260 41.68 -26.32 25.17
N TYR A 261 41.62 -27.65 25.09
CA TYR A 261 41.00 -28.40 24.00
C TYR A 261 39.88 -29.31 24.49
N GLU A 262 38.88 -29.53 23.66
CA GLU A 262 37.72 -30.34 24.02
C GLU A 262 37.96 -31.83 23.81
N ALA A 263 37.50 -32.65 24.76
CA ALA A 263 37.58 -34.10 24.69
C ALA A 263 36.99 -34.66 23.37
N LEU A 264 37.82 -35.37 22.59
CA LEU A 264 37.33 -36.13 21.44
C LEU A 264 36.63 -37.41 21.93
N ARG A 265 35.41 -37.66 21.48
CA ARG A 265 34.57 -38.77 21.97
C ARG A 265 34.15 -39.72 20.86
N ASP A 266 34.01 -40.99 21.21
CA ASP A 266 33.45 -42.02 20.33
C ASP A 266 31.92 -42.02 20.32
N ASP A 267 31.32 -42.92 19.54
CA ASP A 267 29.87 -43.06 19.39
C ASP A 267 29.14 -43.55 20.65
N THR A 268 29.88 -43.94 21.68
CA THR A 268 29.38 -44.25 23.03
C THR A 268 29.60 -43.12 24.02
N ASN A 269 30.06 -41.95 23.55
CA ASN A 269 30.44 -40.78 24.34
C ASN A 269 31.68 -40.98 25.24
N SER A 270 32.48 -42.02 24.97
CA SER A 270 33.72 -42.31 25.70
C SER A 270 34.91 -41.55 25.11
N GLN A 271 35.88 -41.17 25.95
CA GLN A 271 37.09 -40.47 25.50
C GLN A 271 37.89 -41.31 24.50
N VAL A 272 38.28 -40.71 23.38
CA VAL A 272 39.20 -41.30 22.39
C VAL A 272 40.63 -41.15 22.88
N ALA A 273 41.40 -42.25 22.85
CA ALA A 273 42.78 -42.28 23.28
C ALA A 273 43.66 -43.20 22.42
N VAL A 274 44.96 -42.93 22.41
CA VAL A 274 46.00 -43.79 21.82
C VAL A 274 46.96 -44.19 22.93
N GLY A 275 46.74 -45.37 23.52
CA GLY A 275 47.39 -45.73 24.78
C GLY A 275 46.96 -44.76 25.89
N GLU A 276 47.92 -44.08 26.52
CA GLU A 276 47.68 -43.08 27.58
C GLU A 276 47.40 -41.66 27.05
N VAL A 277 47.54 -41.45 25.74
CA VAL A 277 47.39 -40.14 25.10
C VAL A 277 45.92 -39.90 24.77
N ARG A 278 45.30 -38.92 25.44
CA ARG A 278 43.91 -38.54 25.22
C ARG A 278 43.84 -37.53 24.07
N LEU A 279 43.13 -37.88 23.00
CA LEU A 279 42.96 -36.98 21.85
C LEU A 279 41.88 -35.94 22.15
N ALA A 280 42.05 -34.74 21.61
CA ALA A 280 41.12 -33.64 21.77
C ALA A 280 40.82 -32.98 20.41
N SER A 281 39.72 -32.23 20.33
CA SER A 281 39.41 -31.33 19.23
C SER A 281 39.62 -29.88 19.66
N ALA A 282 39.71 -28.98 18.69
CA ALA A 282 39.55 -27.56 18.94
C ALA A 282 38.28 -27.33 19.78
N PRO A 283 38.30 -26.41 20.75
CA PRO A 283 37.07 -26.00 21.42
C PRO A 283 36.07 -25.48 20.39
N ALA A 284 34.78 -25.52 20.71
CA ALA A 284 33.71 -24.93 19.91
C ALA A 284 33.80 -23.37 19.95
N GLY A 285 34.90 -22.82 19.45
CA GLY A 285 35.20 -21.39 19.42
C GLY A 285 35.01 -20.84 18.01
N ASN A 286 33.92 -20.11 17.80
CA ASN A 286 33.65 -19.36 16.59
C ASN A 286 34.83 -18.43 16.27
N ILE A 287 35.46 -18.59 15.10
CA ILE A 287 36.24 -17.50 14.50
C ILE A 287 35.33 -16.27 14.55
N ASN A 288 35.83 -15.13 15.06
CA ASN A 288 35.08 -13.88 14.99
C ASN A 288 35.09 -13.40 13.53
N VAL A 289 34.24 -14.03 12.70
CA VAL A 289 34.10 -13.80 11.27
C VAL A 289 33.88 -12.32 10.99
N ALA A 290 33.13 -11.61 11.83
CA ALA A 290 32.89 -10.18 11.70
C ALA A 290 34.17 -9.34 11.84
N ALA A 291 35.11 -9.76 12.70
CA ALA A 291 36.37 -9.07 12.87
C ALA A 291 37.34 -9.28 11.69
N VAL A 292 37.31 -10.46 11.06
CA VAL A 292 38.31 -10.85 10.05
C VAL A 292 37.84 -10.68 8.61
N SER A 293 36.55 -10.86 8.33
CA SER A 293 36.03 -10.86 6.96
C SER A 293 35.87 -9.45 6.39
N ASP A 294 36.24 -9.29 5.13
CA ASP A 294 36.00 -8.07 4.36
C ASP A 294 34.58 -8.01 3.75
N PHE A 295 33.88 -9.14 3.75
CA PHE A 295 32.55 -9.32 3.16
C PHE A 295 31.42 -9.01 4.14
N VAL A 296 31.73 -8.62 5.38
CA VAL A 296 30.73 -8.28 6.40
C VAL A 296 29.89 -7.11 5.91
N LEU A 297 28.57 -7.30 5.87
CA LEU A 297 27.60 -6.27 5.54
C LEU A 297 27.83 -5.01 6.38
N GLN A 298 27.77 -3.84 5.73
CA GLN A 298 27.67 -2.54 6.41
C GLN A 298 26.23 -2.00 6.29
N PRO A 299 25.37 -2.26 7.28
CA PRO A 299 24.00 -1.77 7.25
C PRO A 299 23.95 -0.26 7.48
N SER A 300 22.92 0.42 6.95
CA SER A 300 22.63 1.82 7.27
C SER A 300 21.60 1.97 8.40
N ARG A 301 20.90 0.88 8.74
CA ARG A 301 20.02 0.76 9.91
C ARG A 301 20.70 -0.04 11.01
N THR A 302 20.25 0.10 12.24
CA THR A 302 20.64 -0.80 13.33
C THR A 302 19.91 -2.13 13.14
N PRO A 303 20.59 -3.24 12.81
CA PRO A 303 19.95 -4.53 12.66
C PRO A 303 19.60 -5.12 14.03
N ALA A 304 18.63 -6.03 14.05
CA ALA A 304 18.18 -6.70 15.27
C ALA A 304 19.15 -7.81 15.76
N THR A 305 20.15 -8.17 14.95
CA THR A 305 21.12 -9.24 15.24
C THR A 305 22.51 -8.66 15.46
N ASP A 306 23.22 -9.22 16.43
CA ASP A 306 24.62 -8.90 16.72
C ASP A 306 25.59 -9.53 15.69
N ARG A 307 25.13 -10.52 14.91
CA ARG A 307 25.93 -11.21 13.89
C ARG A 307 25.53 -10.72 12.50
N LEU A 308 26.25 -9.71 12.00
CA LEU A 308 26.03 -9.20 10.65
C LEU A 308 26.38 -10.25 9.59
N PRO A 309 25.53 -10.45 8.57
CA PRO A 309 25.79 -11.43 7.53
C PRO A 309 26.97 -11.04 6.64
N LEU A 310 27.62 -12.03 6.02
CA LEU A 310 28.51 -11.79 4.89
C LEU A 310 27.69 -11.60 3.60
N ILE A 311 28.09 -10.67 2.74
CA ILE A 311 27.49 -10.50 1.41
C ILE A 311 28.38 -11.24 0.42
N LEU A 312 27.87 -12.29 -0.20
CA LEU A 312 28.67 -13.17 -1.06
C LEU A 312 28.11 -13.23 -2.47
N LYS A 313 29.02 -13.22 -3.45
CA LYS A 313 28.74 -13.42 -4.87
C LYS A 313 29.98 -14.05 -5.52
N SER A 314 29.79 -15.00 -6.42
CA SER A 314 30.90 -15.56 -7.20
C SER A 314 31.59 -14.46 -8.01
N GLY A 315 32.91 -14.40 -7.96
CA GLY A 315 33.66 -13.34 -8.63
C GLY A 315 35.13 -13.27 -8.21
N HIS A 316 35.84 -12.32 -8.81
CA HIS A 316 37.24 -12.06 -8.51
C HIS A 316 37.36 -10.88 -7.54
N TYR A 317 37.77 -11.16 -6.30
CA TYR A 317 37.94 -10.18 -5.22
C TYR A 317 39.40 -10.20 -4.72
N PRO A 318 40.35 -9.69 -5.51
CA PRO A 318 41.77 -9.84 -5.22
C PRO A 318 42.16 -9.12 -3.93
N GLY A 319 42.83 -9.85 -3.05
CA GLY A 319 43.31 -9.35 -1.77
C GLY A 319 42.25 -9.20 -0.68
N TRP A 320 40.96 -9.46 -0.96
CA TRP A 320 39.89 -9.46 0.04
C TRP A 320 39.98 -10.70 0.93
N ASN A 321 39.89 -10.50 2.24
CA ASN A 321 39.91 -11.58 3.22
C ASN A 321 38.51 -12.17 3.40
N TYR A 322 38.37 -13.49 3.26
CA TYR A 322 37.10 -14.17 3.44
C TYR A 322 36.83 -14.48 4.91
N VAL A 323 37.33 -15.58 5.46
CA VAL A 323 37.25 -15.86 6.91
C VAL A 323 38.59 -16.38 7.40
N SER A 324 39.13 -17.34 6.66
CA SER A 324 40.33 -18.09 7.03
C SER A 324 41.47 -17.92 6.02
N GLY A 325 41.40 -16.87 5.21
CA GLY A 325 42.36 -16.53 4.17
C GLY A 325 41.75 -15.67 3.06
N PRO A 326 42.53 -15.34 2.02
CA PRO A 326 42.04 -14.57 0.88
C PRO A 326 40.93 -15.32 0.12
N TRP A 327 40.00 -14.56 -0.46
CA TRP A 327 38.94 -15.09 -1.31
C TRP A 327 39.50 -15.88 -2.50
N GLN A 328 38.99 -17.10 -2.69
CA GLN A 328 39.32 -17.95 -3.83
C GLN A 328 38.28 -17.72 -4.94
N GLN A 329 38.74 -17.40 -6.14
CA GLN A 329 37.86 -17.06 -7.27
C GLN A 329 36.95 -18.23 -7.68
N GLU A 330 37.38 -19.46 -7.41
CA GLU A 330 36.68 -20.71 -7.70
C GLU A 330 35.61 -21.05 -6.66
N THR A 331 35.44 -20.23 -5.62
CA THR A 331 34.40 -20.44 -4.59
C THR A 331 33.01 -20.31 -5.23
N ASP A 332 32.28 -21.42 -5.27
CA ASP A 332 30.93 -21.48 -5.83
C ASP A 332 29.89 -20.94 -4.82
N VAL A 333 29.38 -19.73 -5.07
CA VAL A 333 28.33 -19.11 -4.26
C VAL A 333 26.97 -19.37 -4.91
N PRO A 334 26.00 -19.97 -4.20
CA PRO A 334 24.67 -20.20 -4.76
C PRO A 334 23.96 -18.86 -5.04
N LEU A 335 23.14 -18.83 -6.11
CA LEU A 335 22.33 -17.65 -6.42
C LEU A 335 21.36 -17.30 -5.27
N LYS A 336 20.85 -18.33 -4.61
CA LYS A 336 19.99 -18.25 -3.43
C LYS A 336 20.16 -19.52 -2.60
N ASP A 337 20.30 -19.37 -1.30
CA ASP A 337 20.30 -20.48 -0.34
C ASP A 337 18.93 -20.54 0.35
N SER A 338 18.24 -21.68 0.26
CA SER A 338 16.89 -21.84 0.81
C SER A 338 16.87 -21.99 2.33
N ALA A 339 18.02 -22.28 2.96
CA ALA A 339 18.11 -22.36 4.41
C ALA A 339 18.04 -20.95 5.04
N PRO A 340 17.44 -20.79 6.24
CA PRO A 340 17.49 -19.55 7.00
C PRO A 340 18.93 -19.05 7.19
N ALA A 341 19.18 -17.74 7.07
CA ALA A 341 20.52 -17.16 7.08
C ALA A 341 21.42 -17.69 8.23
N GLU A 342 20.91 -17.74 9.46
CA GLU A 342 21.64 -18.22 10.65
C GLU A 342 22.04 -19.70 10.61
N SER A 343 21.40 -20.49 9.75
CA SER A 343 21.68 -21.92 9.57
C SER A 343 22.65 -22.24 8.43
N ARG A 344 23.02 -21.25 7.61
CA ARG A 344 23.78 -21.49 6.37
C ARG A 344 25.24 -21.82 6.65
N ILE A 345 25.83 -22.61 5.75
CA ILE A 345 27.26 -22.97 5.76
C ILE A 345 27.96 -22.10 4.72
N LEU A 346 29.05 -21.43 5.13
CA LEU A 346 29.81 -20.56 4.26
C LEU A 346 30.32 -21.28 3.00
N PRO A 347 30.06 -20.76 1.79
CA PRO A 347 30.56 -21.34 0.54
C PRO A 347 32.06 -21.62 0.56
N GLY A 348 32.46 -22.80 0.10
CA GLY A 348 33.87 -23.25 0.07
C GLY A 348 34.48 -23.63 1.43
N LEU A 349 33.76 -23.37 2.53
CA LEU A 349 34.19 -23.63 3.90
C LEU A 349 33.25 -24.62 4.60
N SER A 350 33.51 -24.89 5.88
CA SER A 350 32.64 -25.71 6.74
C SER A 350 32.23 -24.95 8.00
N ASP A 351 32.19 -23.62 7.92
CA ASP A 351 31.84 -22.72 9.01
C ASP A 351 30.37 -22.30 8.89
N LYS A 352 29.63 -22.38 9.98
CA LYS A 352 28.23 -21.94 10.05
C LYS A 352 28.18 -20.45 10.40
N TYR A 353 27.78 -19.63 9.45
CA TYR A 353 27.73 -18.17 9.61
C TYR A 353 26.70 -17.55 8.65
N PRO A 354 25.92 -16.54 9.07
CA PRO A 354 24.93 -15.92 8.20
C PRO A 354 25.59 -15.25 6.99
N TYR A 355 25.10 -15.57 5.80
CA TYR A 355 25.49 -14.87 4.58
C TYR A 355 24.27 -14.65 3.68
N LEU A 356 24.32 -13.64 2.84
CA LEU A 356 23.27 -13.26 1.89
C LEU A 356 23.86 -13.18 0.48
N THR A 357 23.04 -13.53 -0.52
CA THR A 357 23.40 -13.56 -1.94
C THR A 357 22.40 -12.78 -2.78
N THR A 358 22.63 -12.71 -4.10
CA THR A 358 21.79 -11.95 -5.04
C THR A 358 20.29 -12.26 -4.90
N GLY A 359 19.91 -13.54 -4.75
CA GLY A 359 18.51 -13.97 -4.66
C GLY A 359 17.82 -13.74 -3.32
N ASP A 360 18.57 -13.26 -2.31
CA ASP A 360 18.00 -12.79 -1.03
C ASP A 360 17.48 -11.35 -1.12
N PHE A 361 17.99 -10.53 -2.06
CA PHE A 361 17.59 -9.13 -2.22
C PHE A 361 16.88 -8.82 -3.55
N LEU A 362 17.17 -9.55 -4.63
CA LEU A 362 16.52 -9.32 -5.93
C LEU A 362 15.45 -10.38 -6.22
N GLU A 363 14.31 -9.93 -6.74
CA GLU A 363 13.21 -10.79 -7.15
C GLU A 363 13.55 -11.62 -8.39
N ASP A 364 12.90 -12.77 -8.54
CA ASP A 364 13.00 -13.61 -9.74
C ASP A 364 12.27 -13.01 -10.95
N TYR A 365 11.32 -12.13 -10.68
CA TYR A 365 10.44 -11.51 -11.66
C TYR A 365 10.59 -9.98 -11.63
N LEU A 366 10.44 -9.36 -12.82
CA LEU A 366 10.34 -7.93 -12.98
C LEU A 366 8.95 -7.61 -13.53
N LEU A 367 8.14 -6.91 -12.75
CA LEU A 367 6.76 -6.58 -13.15
C LEU A 367 6.73 -5.34 -14.03
N GLU A 368 6.11 -5.47 -15.20
CA GLU A 368 5.95 -4.43 -16.21
C GLU A 368 4.53 -3.85 -16.21
N LEU A 369 4.42 -2.54 -16.05
CA LEU A 369 3.17 -1.79 -15.99
C LEU A 369 2.71 -1.39 -17.41
N PRO A 370 1.38 -1.23 -17.62
CA PRO A 370 0.81 -0.87 -18.92
C PRO A 370 0.90 0.63 -19.25
N TYR A 371 1.68 1.40 -18.48
CA TYR A 371 1.88 2.85 -18.59
C TYR A 371 3.22 3.26 -17.97
N GLU A 372 3.66 4.50 -18.21
CA GLU A 372 4.85 5.06 -17.56
C GLU A 372 4.65 5.23 -16.05
N LEU A 373 5.62 4.82 -15.25
CA LEU A 373 5.61 4.96 -13.79
C LEU A 373 5.77 6.43 -13.39
N ASN A 374 4.98 6.88 -12.41
CA ASN A 374 5.09 8.22 -11.83
C ASN A 374 6.36 8.37 -10.95
N THR A 375 7.50 8.54 -11.60
CA THR A 375 8.83 8.60 -10.99
C THR A 375 9.06 9.82 -10.08
N GLU A 376 8.24 10.86 -10.22
CA GLU A 376 8.23 12.03 -9.32
C GLU A 376 7.64 11.69 -7.95
N ARG A 377 6.67 10.77 -7.92
CA ARG A 377 5.93 10.40 -6.71
C ARG A 377 6.28 9.01 -6.16
N PHE A 378 6.99 8.17 -6.90
CA PHE A 378 7.43 6.85 -6.44
C PHE A 378 8.93 6.64 -6.69
N ASN A 379 9.60 5.93 -5.77
CA ASN A 379 11.00 5.53 -5.93
C ASN A 379 11.11 4.43 -6.99
N TYR A 380 12.14 4.53 -7.83
CA TYR A 380 12.40 3.62 -8.93
C TYR A 380 13.90 3.34 -9.13
N GLY A 381 14.78 3.83 -8.24
CA GLY A 381 16.22 3.78 -8.41
C GLY A 381 16.73 4.69 -9.55
N ARG A 382 17.93 4.39 -10.05
CA ARG A 382 18.51 5.06 -11.23
C ARG A 382 18.21 4.28 -12.50
N VAL A 383 18.06 4.97 -13.63
CA VAL A 383 17.84 4.33 -14.92
C VAL A 383 18.89 4.81 -15.93
N GLN A 384 19.45 3.87 -16.68
CA GLN A 384 20.39 4.09 -17.78
C GLN A 384 19.89 3.36 -19.02
N TYR A 385 19.91 4.00 -20.18
CA TYR A 385 19.49 3.38 -21.44
C TYR A 385 20.70 3.07 -22.32
N GLN A 386 20.76 1.86 -22.87
CA GLN A 386 21.78 1.47 -23.84
C GLN A 386 21.27 1.69 -25.28
N ASN A 387 22.19 2.02 -26.20
CA ASN A 387 21.95 2.01 -27.65
C ASN A 387 20.72 2.80 -28.15
N GLY A 388 20.30 3.87 -27.46
CA GLY A 388 19.13 4.64 -27.86
C GLY A 388 17.78 3.98 -27.57
N ALA A 389 17.74 2.93 -26.74
CA ALA A 389 16.54 2.17 -26.35
C ALA A 389 15.38 3.05 -25.84
N GLU A 390 15.67 4.23 -25.29
CA GLU A 390 14.65 5.20 -24.88
C GLU A 390 13.75 5.63 -26.05
N ARG A 391 14.28 5.75 -27.27
CA ARG A 391 13.52 6.22 -28.46
C ARG A 391 12.63 5.16 -29.08
N GLU A 392 12.90 3.89 -28.82
CA GLU A 392 12.18 2.75 -29.41
C GLU A 392 11.01 2.29 -28.54
N ARG A 393 10.95 2.78 -27.29
CA ARG A 393 9.94 2.39 -26.30
C ARG A 393 8.77 3.36 -26.27
N LEU A 394 7.59 2.81 -26.04
CA LEU A 394 6.38 3.59 -25.81
C LEU A 394 6.42 4.32 -24.46
N PHE A 395 6.98 3.68 -23.43
CA PHE A 395 7.12 4.24 -22.08
C PHE A 395 8.60 4.33 -21.73
N ARG A 396 9.03 5.45 -21.12
CA ARG A 396 10.43 5.60 -20.70
C ARG A 396 10.78 4.55 -19.65
N PHE A 397 10.02 4.50 -18.55
CA PHE A 397 10.20 3.52 -17.48
C PHE A 397 8.85 3.08 -16.90
N ASN A 398 8.58 1.78 -16.95
CA ASN A 398 7.30 1.18 -16.59
C ASN A 398 7.47 -0.08 -15.73
N TYR A 399 8.50 -0.16 -14.88
CA TYR A 399 8.72 -1.35 -14.04
C TYR A 399 8.54 -1.06 -12.55
N LEU A 400 8.02 -2.04 -11.81
CA LEU A 400 8.07 -2.03 -10.34
C LEU A 400 9.46 -2.47 -9.85
N LEU A 401 9.81 -2.10 -8.62
CA LEU A 401 11.10 -2.43 -8.03
C LEU A 401 11.19 -3.94 -7.73
N PRO A 402 12.17 -4.68 -8.28
CA PRO A 402 12.33 -6.11 -8.01
C PRO A 402 13.19 -6.33 -6.75
N ILE A 403 12.86 -5.64 -5.66
CA ILE A 403 13.59 -5.68 -4.39
C ILE A 403 12.77 -6.47 -3.37
N LYS A 404 13.39 -7.50 -2.80
CA LYS A 404 12.83 -8.27 -1.70
C LYS A 404 12.87 -7.46 -0.41
N ARG A 405 11.82 -7.59 0.41
CA ARG A 405 11.70 -6.86 1.70
C ARG A 405 12.87 -7.11 2.65
N GLU A 406 13.55 -8.25 2.55
CA GLU A 406 14.73 -8.61 3.35
C GLU A 406 15.83 -7.56 3.26
N TYR A 407 15.90 -6.80 2.16
CA TYR A 407 16.78 -5.63 2.02
C TYR A 407 16.52 -4.57 3.12
N PHE A 408 15.26 -4.33 3.51
CA PHE A 408 14.88 -3.29 4.48
C PHE A 408 15.14 -3.66 5.94
N GLN A 409 15.60 -4.89 6.20
CA GLN A 409 16.18 -5.28 7.49
C GLN A 409 17.50 -4.57 7.77
N TYR A 410 18.22 -4.18 6.71
CA TYR A 410 19.57 -3.64 6.80
C TYR A 410 19.69 -2.21 6.26
N PHE A 411 18.88 -1.87 5.26
CA PHE A 411 18.97 -0.61 4.54
C PHE A 411 17.65 0.17 4.57
N SER A 412 17.74 1.50 4.41
CA SER A 412 16.55 2.32 4.27
C SER A 412 16.04 2.32 2.83
N PHE A 413 14.71 2.35 2.66
CA PHE A 413 14.09 2.56 1.34
C PHE A 413 14.50 3.89 0.68
N ARG A 414 14.93 4.88 1.48
CA ARG A 414 15.43 6.18 0.99
C ARG A 414 16.75 6.07 0.23
N GLU A 415 17.49 4.98 0.42
CA GLU A 415 18.79 4.78 -0.21
C GLU A 415 18.71 3.98 -1.51
N LEU A 416 17.52 3.55 -1.94
CA LEU A 416 17.34 2.83 -3.19
C LEU A 416 17.86 3.64 -4.39
N ASP A 417 17.65 4.96 -4.42
CA ASP A 417 18.18 5.84 -5.48
C ASP A 417 19.71 5.95 -5.49
N LYS A 418 20.39 5.52 -4.42
CA LYS A 418 21.85 5.49 -4.33
C LYS A 418 22.41 4.15 -4.81
N TYR A 419 21.73 3.06 -4.48
CA TYR A 419 22.27 1.70 -4.62
C TYR A 419 21.66 0.87 -5.74
N LEU A 420 20.45 1.22 -6.21
CA LEU A 420 19.74 0.49 -7.25
C LEU A 420 19.85 1.20 -8.60
N THR A 421 20.28 0.47 -9.62
CA THR A 421 20.36 0.94 -11.01
C THR A 421 19.74 -0.07 -11.97
N PHE A 422 18.88 0.43 -12.85
CA PHE A 422 18.34 -0.26 -14.01
C PHE A 422 19.15 0.13 -15.25
N ILE A 423 19.57 -0.87 -16.01
CA ILE A 423 20.17 -0.72 -17.34
C ILE A 423 19.18 -1.33 -18.33
N VAL A 424 18.55 -0.48 -19.13
CA VAL A 424 17.49 -0.85 -20.08
C VAL A 424 18.10 -0.99 -21.47
N ASP A 425 17.93 -2.19 -22.05
CA ASP A 425 18.31 -2.56 -23.41
C ASP A 425 17.05 -3.00 -24.18
N PRO A 426 17.01 -2.94 -25.53
CA PRO A 426 15.86 -3.42 -26.28
C PRO A 426 15.53 -4.90 -26.05
N ALA A 427 16.53 -5.74 -25.73
CA ALA A 427 16.34 -7.18 -25.55
C ALA A 427 16.16 -7.62 -24.09
N TYR A 428 16.55 -6.80 -23.11
CA TYR A 428 16.51 -7.16 -21.69
C TYR A 428 16.57 -5.95 -20.77
N VAL A 429 16.24 -6.18 -19.49
CA VAL A 429 16.47 -5.20 -18.41
C VAL A 429 17.45 -5.78 -17.42
N LYS A 430 18.58 -5.11 -17.18
CA LYS A 430 19.56 -5.50 -16.16
C LYS A 430 19.38 -4.64 -14.92
N VAL A 431 19.25 -5.28 -13.77
CA VAL A 431 19.13 -4.63 -12.47
C VAL A 431 20.40 -4.85 -11.68
N GLN A 432 20.92 -3.79 -11.11
CA GLN A 432 22.14 -3.76 -10.32
C GLN A 432 21.87 -3.15 -8.95
N LEU A 433 22.19 -3.88 -7.89
CA LEU A 433 22.07 -3.45 -6.50
C LEU A 433 23.46 -3.47 -5.85
N ALA A 434 24.00 -2.30 -5.53
CA ALA A 434 25.26 -2.17 -4.82
C ALA A 434 25.04 -2.31 -3.30
N VAL A 435 25.61 -3.35 -2.69
CA VAL A 435 25.45 -3.65 -1.27
C VAL A 435 26.73 -3.29 -0.51
N PRO A 436 26.69 -2.33 0.44
CA PRO A 436 27.84 -1.98 1.26
C PRO A 436 28.36 -3.12 2.16
N VAL A 437 29.68 -3.25 2.21
CA VAL A 437 30.44 -4.22 3.02
C VAL A 437 31.69 -3.56 3.60
N LYS A 438 32.35 -4.23 4.55
CA LYS A 438 33.52 -3.69 5.28
C LYS A 438 34.61 -3.11 4.38
N ARG A 439 34.92 -3.76 3.25
CA ARG A 439 35.97 -3.34 2.30
C ARG A 439 35.46 -2.57 1.07
N GLY A 440 34.19 -2.16 1.06
CA GLY A 440 33.62 -1.38 -0.04
C GLY A 440 32.18 -1.76 -0.35
N GLN A 441 31.92 -2.21 -1.58
CA GLN A 441 30.58 -2.61 -2.02
C GLN A 441 30.66 -3.84 -2.91
N ILE A 442 29.66 -4.70 -2.84
CA ILE A 442 29.47 -5.83 -3.73
C ILE A 442 28.26 -5.54 -4.62
N LEU A 443 28.44 -5.72 -5.93
CA LEU A 443 27.40 -5.47 -6.91
C LEU A 443 26.60 -6.76 -7.19
N PHE A 444 25.41 -6.86 -6.61
CA PHE A 444 24.42 -7.85 -7.02
C PHE A 444 23.82 -7.44 -8.35
N GLU A 445 23.66 -8.40 -9.27
CA GLU A 445 23.12 -8.12 -10.60
C GLU A 445 22.23 -9.26 -11.08
N LYS A 446 21.15 -8.91 -11.77
CA LYS A 446 20.26 -9.86 -12.42
C LYS A 446 19.75 -9.29 -13.74
N ILE A 447 19.65 -10.14 -14.75
CA ILE A 447 19.17 -9.75 -16.08
C ILE A 447 17.83 -10.41 -16.33
N TYR A 448 16.83 -9.60 -16.66
CA TYR A 448 15.45 -10.00 -16.89
C TYR A 448 15.13 -9.98 -18.38
N TYR A 449 14.51 -11.06 -18.84
CA TYR A 449 14.07 -11.25 -20.24
C TYR A 449 12.59 -11.59 -20.27
N GLU A 450 11.90 -11.34 -21.38
CA GLU A 450 10.51 -11.81 -21.56
C GLU A 450 10.43 -13.35 -21.54
N ASN A 451 11.38 -14.01 -22.20
CA ASN A 451 11.45 -15.47 -22.32
C ASN A 451 12.84 -15.99 -21.91
N PRO A 452 13.16 -16.03 -20.60
CA PRO A 452 14.46 -16.47 -20.14
C PRO A 452 14.67 -17.97 -20.38
N GLN A 453 15.93 -18.33 -20.67
CA GLN A 453 16.38 -19.72 -20.75
C GLN A 453 17.29 -19.99 -19.56
N ASN A 454 16.79 -20.74 -18.58
CA ASN A 454 17.48 -21.06 -17.34
C ASN A 454 17.81 -22.56 -17.25
N PRO A 455 18.93 -22.92 -16.60
CA PRO A 455 19.26 -24.32 -16.35
C PRO A 455 18.31 -24.92 -15.31
N ARG A 456 18.15 -26.24 -15.35
CA ARG A 456 17.40 -27.00 -14.34
C ARG A 456 18.33 -27.69 -13.36
N ASP A 457 17.90 -27.82 -12.12
CA ASP A 457 18.58 -28.61 -11.11
C ASP A 457 18.36 -30.12 -11.30
N ALA A 458 18.95 -30.93 -10.41
CA ALA A 458 18.82 -32.39 -10.46
C ALA A 458 17.39 -32.91 -10.24
N SER A 459 16.49 -32.09 -9.69
CA SER A 459 15.06 -32.38 -9.51
C SER A 459 14.20 -31.92 -10.69
N GLY A 460 14.81 -31.27 -11.69
CA GLY A 460 14.12 -30.72 -12.85
C GLY A 460 13.50 -29.34 -12.61
N GLN A 461 13.72 -28.71 -11.45
CA GLN A 461 13.28 -27.34 -11.17
C GLN A 461 14.21 -26.33 -11.84
N GLU A 462 13.64 -25.25 -12.36
CA GLU A 462 14.38 -24.18 -13.01
C GLU A 462 15.17 -23.35 -11.98
N ILE A 463 16.45 -23.13 -12.24
CA ILE A 463 17.33 -22.28 -11.41
C ILE A 463 17.28 -20.87 -12.02
N PRO A 464 16.66 -19.88 -11.35
CA PRO A 464 16.33 -18.58 -11.96
C PRO A 464 17.54 -17.63 -12.08
N LYS A 465 18.60 -18.09 -12.76
CA LYS A 465 19.81 -17.29 -13.04
C LYS A 465 19.50 -16.02 -13.83
N LYS A 466 18.60 -16.13 -14.81
CA LYS A 466 17.98 -15.03 -15.53
C LYS A 466 16.57 -14.82 -14.97
N GLY A 467 16.22 -13.57 -14.70
CA GLY A 467 14.87 -13.21 -14.27
C GLY A 467 13.90 -13.17 -15.45
N LYS A 468 12.60 -13.18 -15.14
CA LYS A 468 11.51 -13.08 -16.13
C LYS A 468 10.80 -11.74 -16.02
N ILE A 469 10.57 -11.08 -17.15
CA ILE A 469 9.67 -9.91 -17.23
C ILE A 469 8.24 -10.44 -17.31
N MET A 470 7.35 -9.92 -16.48
CA MET A 470 5.93 -10.29 -16.47
C MET A 470 5.05 -9.05 -16.50
N ASP A 471 4.04 -9.09 -17.36
CA ASP A 471 3.01 -8.05 -17.40
C ASP A 471 2.28 -7.96 -16.06
N ALA A 472 2.02 -6.74 -15.61
CA ALA A 472 1.21 -6.44 -14.45
C ALA A 472 0.18 -5.36 -14.83
N ARG A 473 -0.89 -5.76 -15.52
CA ARG A 473 -1.94 -4.83 -15.97
C ARG A 473 -2.83 -4.42 -14.80
N LEU A 474 -2.43 -3.37 -14.10
CA LEU A 474 -3.16 -2.81 -12.96
C LEU A 474 -3.14 -1.27 -12.98
N GLY A 475 -4.14 -0.66 -12.34
CA GLY A 475 -4.14 0.77 -11.96
C GLY A 475 -4.03 0.91 -10.46
N LEU A 476 -3.30 1.92 -9.98
CA LEU A 476 -3.18 2.17 -8.54
C LEU A 476 -3.25 3.67 -8.23
N GLY A 477 -4.02 4.04 -7.21
CA GLY A 477 -4.18 5.41 -6.73
C GLY A 477 -4.11 5.49 -5.22
N VAL A 478 -3.45 6.52 -4.67
CA VAL A 478 -3.26 6.72 -3.23
C VAL A 478 -3.86 8.07 -2.82
N PHE A 479 -4.75 8.05 -1.81
CA PHE A 479 -5.44 9.22 -1.28
C PHE A 479 -5.46 9.24 0.27
N PRO A 480 -5.08 10.34 0.94
CA PRO A 480 -4.33 11.45 0.37
C PRO A 480 -2.86 11.06 0.14
N PHE A 481 -2.17 11.75 -0.77
CA PHE A 481 -0.74 11.56 -1.00
C PHE A 481 0.14 12.53 -0.20
N MET A 482 -0.01 12.55 1.13
CA MET A 482 0.74 13.46 2.00
C MET A 482 0.98 12.92 3.40
N LYS A 483 1.98 13.46 4.10
CA LYS A 483 2.25 13.24 5.52
C LYS A 483 2.24 14.57 6.27
N LEU A 484 1.56 14.60 7.41
CA LEU A 484 1.63 15.68 8.37
C LEU A 484 2.69 15.37 9.45
N PRO A 485 3.32 16.39 10.06
CA PRO A 485 4.39 16.19 11.03
C PRO A 485 3.92 15.51 12.30
N ASP A 486 2.71 15.85 12.74
CA ASP A 486 2.04 15.14 13.83
C ASP A 486 1.37 13.88 13.29
N ALA A 487 1.88 12.73 13.76
CA ALA A 487 1.43 11.41 13.37
C ALA A 487 -0.06 11.17 13.68
N ALA A 488 -0.66 11.89 14.63
CA ALA A 488 -2.08 11.77 14.95
C ALA A 488 -3.00 12.20 13.79
N TYR A 489 -2.52 13.06 12.89
CA TYR A 489 -3.27 13.46 11.70
C TYR A 489 -3.10 12.53 10.50
N ASN A 490 -2.11 11.62 10.53
CA ASN A 490 -1.86 10.61 9.50
C ASN A 490 -2.76 9.39 9.74
N ASP A 491 -4.06 9.63 9.87
CA ASP A 491 -5.03 8.68 10.42
C ASP A 491 -5.84 7.90 9.37
N TYR A 492 -5.71 8.27 8.11
CA TYR A 492 -6.48 7.66 7.02
C TYR A 492 -5.74 7.78 5.69
N TYR A 493 -5.45 6.63 5.08
CA TYR A 493 -4.99 6.52 3.70
C TYR A 493 -5.80 5.45 3.00
N LYS A 494 -6.35 5.75 1.83
CA LYS A 494 -7.05 4.82 0.96
C LYS A 494 -6.21 4.58 -0.29
N VAL A 495 -5.97 3.31 -0.59
CA VAL A 495 -5.27 2.87 -1.80
C VAL A 495 -6.26 2.11 -2.67
N MET A 496 -6.51 2.62 -3.86
CA MET A 496 -7.30 1.97 -4.90
C MET A 496 -6.39 1.08 -5.75
N LEU A 497 -6.82 -0.16 -6.00
CA LEU A 497 -6.20 -1.11 -6.91
C LEU A 497 -7.24 -1.56 -7.95
N VAL A 498 -6.99 -1.27 -9.22
CA VAL A 498 -7.80 -1.69 -10.37
C VAL A 498 -7.08 -2.83 -11.07
N ASP A 499 -7.71 -3.98 -11.18
CA ASP A 499 -7.14 -5.18 -11.80
C ASP A 499 -7.67 -5.31 -13.23
N LEU A 500 -6.79 -5.17 -14.22
CA LEU A 500 -7.10 -5.22 -15.66
C LEU A 500 -6.68 -6.54 -16.30
N GLU A 501 -6.19 -7.52 -15.53
CA GLU A 501 -5.83 -8.85 -16.03
C GLU A 501 -7.10 -9.68 -16.22
N VAL A 502 -7.78 -9.48 -17.35
CA VAL A 502 -9.12 -10.05 -17.64
C VAL A 502 -9.10 -11.23 -18.61
N SER A 503 -7.90 -11.73 -18.98
CA SER A 503 -7.72 -12.83 -19.95
C SER A 503 -6.78 -13.92 -19.46
N GLY A 504 -6.94 -15.14 -19.97
CA GLY A 504 -6.07 -16.28 -19.65
C GLY A 504 -6.20 -16.73 -18.19
N GLN A 505 -5.16 -17.41 -17.66
CA GLN A 505 -5.18 -17.89 -16.27
C GLN A 505 -5.19 -16.74 -15.24
N ALA A 506 -4.63 -15.58 -15.59
CA ALA A 506 -4.61 -14.42 -14.72
C ALA A 506 -6.00 -13.80 -14.49
N ALA A 507 -6.98 -14.07 -15.37
CA ALA A 507 -8.37 -13.63 -15.22
C ALA A 507 -9.05 -14.15 -13.94
N PHE A 508 -8.59 -15.28 -13.41
CA PHE A 508 -9.19 -15.97 -12.26
C PHE A 508 -8.42 -15.77 -10.95
N GLY A 509 -7.22 -15.21 -11.00
CA GLY A 509 -6.48 -14.75 -9.82
C GLY A 509 -6.65 -13.25 -9.63
N GLU A 510 -6.34 -12.71 -8.46
CA GLU A 510 -6.42 -11.27 -8.18
C GLU A 510 -5.07 -10.73 -7.74
N PHE A 511 -4.77 -9.49 -8.10
CA PHE A 511 -3.69 -8.77 -7.44
C PHE A 511 -4.00 -8.52 -5.97
N ASP A 512 -2.97 -8.57 -5.13
CA ASP A 512 -3.06 -8.25 -3.71
C ASP A 512 -1.98 -7.23 -3.28
N MET A 513 -2.17 -6.60 -2.13
CA MET A 513 -1.21 -5.65 -1.57
C MET A 513 -0.90 -5.91 -0.10
N GLN A 514 0.38 -5.86 0.25
CA GLN A 514 0.86 -5.88 1.64
C GLN A 514 1.58 -4.57 1.97
N PHE A 515 1.19 -3.92 3.05
CA PHE A 515 1.71 -2.61 3.45
C PHE A 515 2.66 -2.74 4.64
N TYR A 516 3.72 -1.93 4.63
CA TYR A 516 4.76 -1.98 5.64
C TYR A 516 5.03 -0.59 6.20
N LEU A 517 5.19 -0.51 7.52
CA LEU A 517 5.78 0.65 8.20
C LEU A 517 7.15 0.21 8.70
N GLU A 518 8.19 0.90 8.25
CA GLU A 518 9.58 0.51 8.39
C GLU A 518 9.90 -0.88 7.83
N ASN A 519 9.84 -1.93 8.66
CA ASN A 519 10.00 -3.33 8.24
C ASN A 519 8.94 -4.23 8.90
N GLN A 520 7.90 -3.63 9.46
CA GLN A 520 6.80 -4.33 10.10
C GLN A 520 5.59 -4.31 9.16
N ILE A 521 5.03 -5.49 8.93
CA ILE A 521 3.78 -5.65 8.18
C ILE A 521 2.62 -5.00 8.95
N LEU A 522 1.87 -4.14 8.28
CA LEU A 522 0.60 -3.64 8.78
C LEU A 522 -0.44 -4.75 8.57
N ARG A 523 -0.90 -5.33 9.69
CA ARG A 523 -1.80 -6.50 9.64
C ARG A 523 -3.20 -6.10 9.20
N GLU A 524 -3.83 -7.03 8.48
CA GLU A 524 -5.25 -6.90 8.16
C GLU A 524 -6.10 -6.94 9.42
N THR A 525 -7.07 -6.03 9.49
CA THR A 525 -7.99 -5.91 10.62
C THR A 525 -9.30 -6.63 10.29
N PRO A 526 -9.92 -7.35 11.24
CA PRO A 526 -11.18 -8.04 11.01
C PRO A 526 -12.27 -7.10 10.45
N GLU A 527 -13.09 -7.61 9.53
CA GLU A 527 -14.16 -6.84 8.90
C GLU A 527 -15.09 -6.17 9.93
N GLY A 528 -15.38 -4.89 9.71
CA GLY A 528 -16.45 -4.18 10.42
C GLY A 528 -16.05 -3.47 11.72
N LYS A 529 -14.78 -3.43 12.11
CA LYS A 529 -14.31 -2.55 13.20
C LYS A 529 -13.22 -1.61 12.69
N PRO A 530 -13.34 -0.29 12.91
CA PRO A 530 -12.19 0.60 12.83
C PRO A 530 -11.16 0.05 13.81
N ALA A 531 -9.97 -0.29 13.34
CA ALA A 531 -8.92 -0.69 14.26
C ALA A 531 -8.64 0.48 15.19
N GLU A 532 -8.80 0.27 16.49
CA GLU A 532 -8.33 1.22 17.51
C GLU A 532 -6.79 1.38 17.48
N GLY A 533 -6.10 0.61 16.62
CA GLY A 533 -4.67 0.69 16.35
C GLY A 533 -4.32 0.80 14.86
N ARG A 534 -3.03 0.65 14.55
CA ARG A 534 -2.49 0.64 13.18
C ARG A 534 -2.87 -0.66 12.48
N GLY A 535 -3.38 -0.58 11.26
CA GLY A 535 -3.76 -1.76 10.49
C GLY A 535 -4.26 -1.43 9.10
N VAL A 536 -4.65 -2.48 8.37
CA VAL A 536 -5.17 -2.38 7.00
C VAL A 536 -6.55 -3.02 6.92
N ARG A 537 -7.53 -2.32 6.34
CA ARG A 537 -8.81 -2.91 5.95
C ARG A 537 -8.87 -3.06 4.43
N LYS A 538 -8.98 -4.29 3.97
CA LYS A 538 -9.22 -4.63 2.55
C LYS A 538 -10.72 -4.64 2.27
N THR A 539 -11.14 -4.06 1.15
CA THR A 539 -12.54 -4.09 0.70
C THR A 539 -12.58 -4.27 -0.80
N ARG A 540 -13.13 -5.42 -1.23
CA ARG A 540 -13.38 -5.70 -2.65
C ARG A 540 -14.68 -5.02 -3.07
N ARG A 541 -14.60 -4.12 -4.05
CA ARG A 541 -15.75 -3.38 -4.54
C ARG A 541 -16.39 -4.11 -5.72
N ILE A 542 -15.59 -4.36 -6.75
CA ILE A 542 -15.98 -5.14 -7.93
C ILE A 542 -15.11 -6.39 -8.00
N SER A 543 -15.74 -7.55 -8.08
CA SER A 543 -15.05 -8.82 -8.32
C SER A 543 -14.64 -8.94 -9.78
N LYS A 544 -13.39 -9.34 -10.02
CA LYS A 544 -12.88 -9.59 -11.37
C LYS A 544 -13.51 -10.85 -11.96
N GLN A 545 -13.78 -10.82 -13.27
CA GLN A 545 -14.22 -11.98 -14.06
C GLN A 545 -13.54 -11.96 -15.43
N GLU A 546 -13.64 -13.05 -16.18
CA GLU A 546 -13.16 -13.06 -17.56
C GLU A 546 -13.85 -11.95 -18.38
N GLY A 547 -13.06 -11.13 -19.07
CA GLY A 547 -13.54 -9.97 -19.82
C GLY A 547 -14.00 -8.76 -19.00
N SER A 548 -13.94 -8.78 -17.66
CA SER A 548 -14.38 -7.69 -16.79
C SER A 548 -13.36 -7.37 -15.69
N TYR A 549 -12.91 -6.12 -15.61
CA TYR A 549 -11.95 -5.67 -14.60
C TYR A 549 -12.51 -5.77 -13.18
N GLY A 550 -11.62 -5.82 -12.19
CA GLY A 550 -11.96 -5.79 -10.76
C GLY A 550 -11.43 -4.54 -10.07
N SER A 551 -11.98 -4.20 -8.90
CA SER A 551 -11.49 -3.11 -8.06
C SER A 551 -11.47 -3.50 -6.57
N THR A 552 -10.34 -3.23 -5.93
CA THR A 552 -10.09 -3.50 -4.51
C THR A 552 -9.50 -2.27 -3.85
N TYR A 553 -9.92 -1.99 -2.62
CA TYR A 553 -9.50 -0.82 -1.87
C TYR A 553 -8.88 -1.24 -0.55
N TYR A 554 -7.79 -0.59 -0.17
CA TYR A 554 -7.08 -0.81 1.08
C TYR A 554 -7.10 0.47 1.90
N GLU A 555 -7.66 0.43 3.10
CA GLU A 555 -7.60 1.52 4.06
C GLU A 555 -6.49 1.26 5.07
N VAL A 556 -5.46 2.09 5.08
CA VAL A 556 -4.43 2.11 6.11
C VAL A 556 -4.86 3.13 7.16
N SER A 557 -5.18 2.64 8.36
CA SER A 557 -5.73 3.46 9.44
C SER A 557 -4.67 3.78 10.50
N ASN A 558 -4.75 4.99 11.07
CA ASN A 558 -3.90 5.46 12.19
C ASN A 558 -2.39 5.46 11.92
N THR A 559 -1.98 5.34 10.67
CA THR A 559 -0.59 5.49 10.22
C THR A 559 -0.54 5.62 8.70
N HIS A 560 0.58 6.11 8.19
CA HIS A 560 0.98 5.90 6.80
C HIS A 560 1.69 4.54 6.62
N PHE A 561 2.10 4.24 5.39
CA PHE A 561 3.03 3.15 5.06
C PHE A 561 4.29 3.70 4.39
N ASP A 562 5.42 3.01 4.53
CA ASP A 562 6.70 3.38 3.93
C ASP A 562 6.92 2.70 2.57
N PHE A 563 6.46 1.46 2.44
CA PHE A 563 6.41 0.74 1.17
C PHE A 563 5.26 -0.27 1.15
N ALA A 564 4.93 -0.74 -0.04
CA ALA A 564 3.96 -1.80 -0.24
C ALA A 564 4.50 -2.83 -1.25
N GLU A 565 4.18 -4.09 -1.03
CA GLU A 565 4.39 -5.17 -2.01
C GLU A 565 3.10 -5.39 -2.79
N ILE A 566 3.19 -5.40 -4.11
CA ILE A 566 2.13 -5.82 -5.02
C ILE A 566 2.38 -7.30 -5.33
N ILE A 567 1.39 -8.14 -5.05
CA ILE A 567 1.45 -9.60 -5.25
C ILE A 567 0.68 -9.92 -6.53
N HIS A 568 1.35 -10.54 -7.49
CA HIS A 568 0.81 -10.89 -8.80
C HIS A 568 0.02 -12.22 -8.75
N PRO A 569 -1.10 -12.35 -9.49
CA PRO A 569 -2.00 -13.51 -9.44
C PRO A 569 -1.38 -14.83 -9.92
N ALA A 570 -0.33 -14.78 -10.76
CA ALA A 570 0.38 -15.97 -11.26
C ALA A 570 1.23 -16.72 -10.20
N THR A 571 0.97 -16.51 -8.92
CA THR A 571 1.66 -17.21 -7.83
C THR A 571 1.18 -18.66 -7.75
N GLU A 572 2.05 -19.63 -8.07
CA GLU A 572 1.75 -21.07 -7.95
C GLU A 572 1.85 -21.54 -6.49
N ARG A 573 1.02 -22.53 -6.10
CA ARG A 573 1.09 -23.14 -4.76
C ARG A 573 2.44 -23.80 -4.54
N GLY A 574 3.13 -23.40 -3.47
CA GLY A 574 4.42 -23.98 -3.06
C GLY A 574 5.64 -23.27 -3.63
N GLN A 575 5.47 -22.21 -4.42
CA GLN A 575 6.55 -21.32 -4.87
C GLN A 575 6.50 -19.97 -4.14
N GLU A 576 7.61 -19.21 -4.19
CA GLU A 576 7.59 -17.83 -3.71
C GLU A 576 6.65 -16.98 -4.56
N PRO A 577 5.84 -16.09 -3.95
CA PRO A 577 4.92 -15.26 -4.72
C PRO A 577 5.67 -14.34 -5.66
N VAL A 578 5.09 -14.13 -6.84
CA VAL A 578 5.57 -13.11 -7.78
C VAL A 578 5.19 -11.75 -7.20
N ARG A 579 6.18 -10.92 -6.86
CA ARG A 579 5.98 -9.61 -6.23
C ARG A 579 6.72 -8.49 -6.95
N GLY A 580 6.20 -7.28 -6.80
CA GLY A 580 6.90 -6.04 -7.13
C GLY A 580 6.73 -5.04 -5.99
N LEU A 581 7.76 -4.26 -5.72
CA LEU A 581 7.77 -3.30 -4.63
C LEU A 581 7.39 -1.90 -5.11
N LEU A 582 6.58 -1.21 -4.30
CA LEU A 582 6.17 0.17 -4.45
C LEU A 582 6.63 1.00 -3.25
N VAL A 583 7.36 2.08 -3.50
CA VAL A 583 7.87 2.98 -2.44
C VAL A 583 7.43 4.42 -2.72
N PRO A 584 6.41 4.96 -2.03
CA PRO A 584 5.96 6.34 -2.21
C PRO A 584 6.97 7.39 -1.73
N LYS A 585 7.15 8.45 -2.53
CA LYS A 585 7.83 9.71 -2.16
C LYS A 585 6.79 10.67 -1.58
N TRP A 586 6.39 10.42 -0.34
CA TRP A 586 5.35 11.20 0.33
C TRP A 586 5.63 12.71 0.33
N GLN A 587 4.60 13.50 0.06
CA GLN A 587 4.66 14.95 0.24
C GLN A 587 4.57 15.27 1.73
N GLU A 588 5.68 15.72 2.31
CA GLU A 588 5.72 16.18 3.71
C GLU A 588 5.20 17.62 3.78
N VAL A 589 4.16 17.84 4.58
CA VAL A 589 3.52 19.14 4.75
C VAL A 589 3.98 19.76 6.06
N GLY A 590 4.46 21.01 6.01
CA GLY A 590 4.92 21.76 7.19
C GLY A 590 3.76 22.23 8.08
N PRO A 591 4.06 22.83 9.24
CA PRO A 591 3.05 23.48 10.07
C PRO A 591 2.44 24.67 9.31
N GLY A 592 1.12 24.77 9.29
CA GLY A 592 0.40 25.84 8.59
C GLY A 592 0.47 27.19 9.28
N THR A 593 0.24 28.28 8.53
CA THR A 593 0.20 29.65 9.06
C THR A 593 -1.13 30.39 8.84
N LYS A 594 -1.96 29.90 7.91
CA LYS A 594 -3.21 30.55 7.48
C LYS A 594 -4.43 30.02 8.23
N ARG A 595 -5.42 30.87 8.43
CA ARG A 595 -6.72 30.50 9.01
C ARG A 595 -7.74 30.37 7.90
N PHE A 596 -8.40 29.22 7.83
CA PHE A 596 -9.44 28.98 6.85
C PHE A 596 -10.83 29.04 7.49
N THR A 597 -11.80 29.58 6.74
CA THR A 597 -13.22 29.40 7.02
C THR A 597 -13.86 28.72 5.82
N PHE A 598 -14.46 27.55 6.04
CA PHE A 598 -15.22 26.81 5.04
C PHE A 598 -16.71 26.88 5.37
N SER A 599 -17.52 27.00 4.34
CA SER A 599 -18.97 26.90 4.42
C SER A 599 -19.48 25.79 3.50
N ILE A 600 -20.34 24.91 4.00
CA ILE A 600 -20.84 23.75 3.26
C ILE A 600 -22.37 23.84 3.17
N ASP A 601 -22.86 24.15 1.98
CA ASP A 601 -24.28 24.11 1.62
C ASP A 601 -24.65 22.70 1.14
N PHE A 602 -25.07 21.84 2.08
CA PHE A 602 -25.62 20.51 1.80
C PHE A 602 -27.08 20.63 1.33
N GLY A 603 -27.23 20.95 0.04
CA GLY A 603 -28.53 21.11 -0.59
C GLY A 603 -29.20 19.80 -0.98
N THR A 604 -30.52 19.83 -1.14
CA THR A 604 -31.36 18.70 -1.59
C THR A 604 -30.87 18.12 -2.93
N THR A 605 -30.67 18.99 -3.91
CA THR A 605 -30.29 18.64 -5.29
C THR A 605 -28.77 18.69 -5.49
N ASN A 606 -28.13 19.77 -5.04
CA ASN A 606 -26.71 20.02 -5.26
C ASN A 606 -26.05 20.57 -3.98
N THR A 607 -24.82 20.15 -3.73
CA THR A 607 -23.98 20.61 -2.62
C THR A 607 -22.94 21.60 -3.13
N HIS A 608 -22.72 22.70 -2.40
CA HIS A 608 -21.68 23.69 -2.71
C HIS A 608 -20.76 23.91 -1.51
N ILE A 609 -19.47 24.13 -1.78
CA ILE A 609 -18.48 24.49 -0.76
C ILE A 609 -17.76 25.76 -1.21
N ALA A 610 -17.73 26.73 -0.31
CA ALA A 610 -16.94 27.95 -0.46
C ALA A 610 -15.98 28.10 0.72
N TYR A 611 -14.87 28.79 0.51
CA TYR A 611 -13.91 29.08 1.58
C TYR A 611 -13.22 30.42 1.41
N THR A 612 -12.66 30.93 2.49
CA THR A 612 -11.74 32.08 2.48
C THR A 612 -10.58 31.86 3.45
N THR A 613 -9.50 32.62 3.25
CA THR A 613 -8.36 32.69 4.17
C THR A 613 -8.35 33.98 5.02
N GLY A 614 -9.38 34.83 4.87
CA GLY A 614 -9.57 36.02 5.70
C GLY A 614 -10.87 36.77 5.40
N ASN A 615 -11.30 37.62 6.32
CA ASN A 615 -12.60 38.31 6.25
C ASN A 615 -12.70 39.35 5.11
N THR A 616 -11.59 39.73 4.50
CA THR A 616 -11.53 40.70 3.39
C THR A 616 -11.22 40.04 2.05
N VAL A 617 -11.02 38.71 2.03
CA VAL A 617 -10.72 37.95 0.81
C VAL A 617 -12.01 37.38 0.27
N ALA A 618 -12.27 37.60 -1.02
CA ALA A 618 -13.46 37.09 -1.69
C ALA A 618 -13.56 35.56 -1.57
N PRO A 619 -14.73 35.00 -1.23
CA PRO A 619 -14.91 33.55 -1.12
C PRO A 619 -14.58 32.86 -2.44
N GLN A 620 -13.90 31.73 -2.35
CA GLN A 620 -13.54 30.90 -3.48
C GLN A 620 -14.31 29.57 -3.40
N PRO A 621 -14.78 29.03 -4.53
CA PRO A 621 -15.32 27.68 -4.55
C PRO A 621 -14.23 26.66 -4.18
N PHE A 622 -14.63 25.54 -3.57
CA PHE A 622 -13.69 24.45 -3.31
C PHE A 622 -13.15 23.87 -4.62
N THR A 623 -11.82 23.77 -4.71
CA THR A 623 -11.11 23.18 -5.84
C THR A 623 -10.01 22.24 -5.37
N ILE A 624 -9.56 21.35 -6.25
CA ILE A 624 -8.34 20.57 -6.17
C ILE A 624 -7.66 20.78 -7.52
N GLU A 625 -6.55 21.51 -7.51
CA GLU A 625 -5.75 21.83 -8.68
C GLU A 625 -4.42 21.04 -8.61
N GLU A 626 -3.58 21.12 -9.65
CA GLU A 626 -2.30 20.40 -9.66
C GLU A 626 -1.36 20.81 -8.51
N SER A 627 -1.46 22.06 -8.04
CA SER A 627 -0.65 22.60 -6.94
C SER A 627 -0.98 21.98 -5.58
N ASP A 628 -2.18 21.45 -5.40
CA ASP A 628 -2.67 20.86 -4.15
C ASP A 628 -3.40 19.54 -4.37
N GLN A 629 -2.85 18.77 -5.31
CA GLN A 629 -3.31 17.44 -5.66
C GLN A 629 -3.35 16.51 -4.44
N GLN A 630 -4.51 15.89 -4.21
CA GLN A 630 -4.73 15.00 -3.08
C GLN A 630 -4.63 13.52 -3.46
N LEU A 631 -5.06 13.15 -4.68
CA LEU A 631 -4.96 11.82 -5.26
C LEU A 631 -3.73 11.73 -6.16
N VAL A 632 -2.82 10.81 -5.87
CA VAL A 632 -1.70 10.50 -6.77
C VAL A 632 -1.84 9.09 -7.32
N MET A 633 -1.69 8.98 -8.63
CA MET A 633 -1.73 7.71 -9.35
C MET A 633 -0.33 7.15 -9.61
N LEU A 634 -0.25 5.82 -9.76
CA LEU A 634 0.96 5.11 -10.14
C LEU A 634 1.40 5.44 -11.57
N ASN A 635 0.44 5.69 -12.48
CA ASN A 635 0.74 6.20 -13.82
C ASN A 635 1.21 7.66 -13.76
N LYS A 636 2.24 7.97 -14.53
CA LYS A 636 2.80 9.33 -14.64
C LYS A 636 1.84 10.22 -15.43
N PRO A 637 1.45 11.40 -14.90
CA PRO A 637 0.74 12.40 -15.69
C PRO A 637 1.55 12.77 -16.96
N SER A 638 0.86 13.03 -18.06
CA SER A 638 1.53 13.38 -19.32
C SER A 638 2.21 14.75 -19.25
N ASP A 639 3.44 14.80 -19.76
CA ASP A 639 4.23 16.02 -19.91
C ASP A 639 4.01 16.70 -21.27
N GLU A 640 3.08 16.19 -22.10
CA GLU A 640 2.82 16.72 -23.42
C GLU A 640 2.42 18.22 -23.37
N PRO A 641 3.09 19.08 -24.16
CA PRO A 641 2.81 20.50 -24.15
C PRO A 641 1.44 20.80 -24.76
N GLY A 642 0.74 21.80 -24.21
CA GLY A 642 -0.56 22.23 -24.70
C GLY A 642 -1.77 21.45 -24.15
N LEU A 643 -1.54 20.40 -23.35
CA LEU A 643 -2.62 19.73 -22.62
C LEU A 643 -3.13 20.59 -21.46
N LEU A 644 -4.46 20.64 -21.31
CA LEU A 644 -5.08 21.12 -20.08
C LEU A 644 -4.72 20.19 -18.91
N PRO A 645 -4.64 20.69 -17.67
CA PRO A 645 -4.29 19.90 -16.49
C PRO A 645 -4.97 18.52 -16.40
N LEU A 646 -6.30 18.44 -16.53
CA LEU A 646 -7.02 17.15 -16.45
C LEU A 646 -6.60 16.16 -17.56
N GLN A 647 -6.31 16.64 -18.77
CA GLN A 647 -5.99 15.78 -19.91
C GLN A 647 -4.68 15.00 -19.68
N ARG A 648 -3.78 15.54 -18.86
CA ARG A 648 -2.53 14.88 -18.46
C ARG A 648 -2.76 13.60 -17.68
N PHE A 649 -3.89 13.45 -16.99
CA PHE A 649 -4.21 12.26 -16.18
C PHE A 649 -5.02 11.18 -16.94
N LYS A 650 -5.36 11.44 -18.21
CA LYS A 650 -6.29 10.60 -18.99
C LYS A 650 -5.57 9.81 -20.09
N GLN A 651 -6.09 9.83 -21.32
CA GLN A 651 -5.59 9.04 -22.44
C GLN A 651 -4.09 9.26 -22.70
N ALA A 652 -3.59 10.49 -22.52
CA ALA A 652 -2.18 10.82 -22.68
C ALA A 652 -1.25 10.16 -21.62
N SER A 653 -1.81 9.65 -20.52
CA SER A 653 -1.07 8.99 -19.43
C SER A 653 -1.40 7.50 -19.31
N LEU A 654 -2.67 7.13 -19.51
CA LEU A 654 -3.17 5.77 -19.36
C LEU A 654 -3.05 4.94 -20.64
N HIS A 655 -2.90 5.57 -21.80
CA HIS A 655 -2.83 4.92 -23.11
C HIS A 655 -3.97 3.91 -23.35
N ARG A 656 -3.67 2.61 -23.25
CA ARG A 656 -4.62 1.51 -23.48
C ARG A 656 -5.30 1.01 -22.19
N ALA A 657 -5.09 1.65 -21.05
CA ALA A 657 -5.64 1.30 -19.75
C ALA A 657 -6.73 2.30 -19.29
N MET A 658 -7.62 2.71 -20.22
CA MET A 658 -8.63 3.74 -19.98
C MET A 658 -9.73 3.33 -18.98
N GLU A 659 -9.85 2.04 -18.70
CA GLU A 659 -10.71 1.49 -17.66
C GLU A 659 -10.36 2.09 -16.28
N ILE A 660 -9.09 2.46 -16.05
CA ILE A 660 -8.64 3.12 -14.82
C ILE A 660 -9.35 4.48 -14.63
N ASP A 661 -9.44 5.32 -15.67
CA ASP A 661 -10.17 6.61 -15.60
C ASP A 661 -11.66 6.40 -15.32
N THR A 662 -12.25 5.35 -15.90
CA THR A 662 -13.66 5.01 -15.65
C THR A 662 -13.88 4.63 -14.20
N VAL A 663 -12.99 3.80 -13.62
CA VAL A 663 -13.09 3.38 -12.21
C VAL A 663 -12.84 4.55 -11.26
N VAL A 664 -11.80 5.37 -11.50
CA VAL A 664 -11.52 6.56 -10.66
C VAL A 664 -12.72 7.50 -10.61
N ASN A 665 -13.29 7.86 -11.76
CA ASN A 665 -14.39 8.82 -11.84
C ASN A 665 -15.68 8.33 -11.13
N ARG A 666 -15.86 7.00 -11.02
CA ARG A 666 -17.05 6.39 -10.42
C ARG A 666 -16.86 6.08 -8.94
N GLU A 667 -15.74 5.48 -8.59
CA GLU A 667 -15.55 4.78 -7.32
C GLU A 667 -14.62 5.51 -6.35
N PHE A 668 -13.90 6.53 -6.81
CA PHE A 668 -12.85 7.19 -6.03
C PHE A 668 -12.93 8.72 -6.10
N VAL A 669 -11.92 9.39 -5.55
CA VAL A 669 -11.81 10.85 -5.56
C VAL A 669 -11.35 11.31 -6.95
N PRO A 670 -11.94 12.38 -7.54
CA PRO A 670 -11.49 12.90 -8.83
C PRO A 670 -10.02 13.33 -8.82
N TYR A 671 -9.34 13.24 -9.96
CA TYR A 671 -7.96 13.76 -10.10
C TYR A 671 -7.87 15.24 -9.74
N LEU A 672 -8.81 16.03 -10.26
CA LEU A 672 -8.93 17.47 -10.08
C LEU A 672 -10.41 17.82 -9.87
N ILE A 673 -10.66 18.89 -9.11
CA ILE A 673 -11.98 19.50 -8.93
C ILE A 673 -11.79 20.99 -9.22
N GLY A 674 -12.37 21.54 -10.28
CA GLY A 674 -11.99 22.87 -10.71
C GLY A 674 -12.76 23.40 -11.91
N GLY A 675 -12.34 24.56 -12.40
CA GLY A 675 -13.01 25.26 -13.51
C GLY A 675 -12.39 25.00 -14.88
N GLN A 676 -12.78 25.85 -15.85
CA GLN A 676 -12.28 25.77 -17.23
C GLN A 676 -10.74 25.83 -17.34
N ALA A 677 -10.06 26.50 -16.41
CA ALA A 677 -8.60 26.62 -16.43
C ALA A 677 -7.88 25.26 -16.28
N SER A 678 -8.41 24.35 -15.45
CA SER A 678 -7.87 22.99 -15.31
C SER A 678 -8.51 21.98 -16.27
N GLY A 679 -9.60 22.35 -16.94
CA GLY A 679 -10.41 21.42 -17.73
C GLY A 679 -11.05 20.33 -16.87
N ALA A 680 -11.17 20.54 -15.56
CA ALA A 680 -11.74 19.59 -14.62
C ALA A 680 -13.21 19.25 -15.00
N GLU A 681 -13.57 17.97 -14.93
CA GLU A 681 -14.94 17.52 -15.24
C GLU A 681 -15.88 17.65 -14.04
N VAL A 682 -15.32 17.81 -12.85
CA VAL A 682 -16.06 17.95 -11.59
C VAL A 682 -15.77 19.34 -11.03
N HIS A 683 -16.84 20.07 -10.69
CA HIS A 683 -16.75 21.38 -10.05
C HIS A 683 -17.89 21.56 -9.07
N PHE A 684 -17.65 22.30 -7.98
CA PHE A 684 -18.73 22.69 -7.09
C PHE A 684 -19.54 23.82 -7.73
N PRO A 685 -20.89 23.79 -7.66
CA PRO A 685 -21.71 22.81 -6.94
C PRO A 685 -21.81 21.43 -7.62
N ILE A 686 -21.63 20.36 -6.84
CA ILE A 686 -21.80 18.96 -7.29
C ILE A 686 -23.22 18.46 -6.99
N ARG A 687 -23.70 17.43 -7.69
CA ARG A 687 -24.97 16.76 -7.34
C ARG A 687 -24.85 16.14 -5.94
N THR A 688 -25.85 16.32 -5.09
CA THR A 688 -25.91 15.68 -3.77
C THR A 688 -26.30 14.22 -3.92
N ALA A 689 -25.31 13.36 -4.17
CA ALA A 689 -25.52 11.94 -4.42
C ALA A 689 -24.39 11.08 -3.88
N SER A 690 -24.71 9.84 -3.50
CA SER A 690 -23.73 8.78 -3.27
C SER A 690 -23.63 7.84 -4.47
N CYS A 691 -22.45 7.29 -4.71
CA CYS A 691 -22.19 6.16 -5.60
C CYS A 691 -21.84 4.95 -4.74
N GLU A 692 -22.62 3.87 -4.84
CA GLU A 692 -22.49 2.69 -4.00
C GLU A 692 -22.58 1.40 -4.81
N VAL A 693 -22.05 0.30 -4.27
CA VAL A 693 -22.29 -1.04 -4.84
C VAL A 693 -23.77 -1.41 -4.71
N SER A 694 -24.30 -2.18 -5.64
CA SER A 694 -25.74 -2.51 -5.69
C SER A 694 -26.24 -3.29 -4.45
N ASP A 695 -25.35 -3.99 -3.75
CA ASP A 695 -25.62 -4.71 -2.50
C ASP A 695 -25.13 -3.97 -1.24
N PHE A 696 -24.91 -2.65 -1.32
CA PHE A 696 -24.42 -1.82 -0.20
C PHE A 696 -25.22 -1.99 1.10
N THR A 697 -26.53 -2.16 0.99
CA THR A 697 -27.42 -2.35 2.15
C THR A 697 -27.14 -3.63 2.94
N ALA A 698 -26.48 -4.61 2.33
CA ALA A 698 -26.08 -5.87 2.96
C ALA A 698 -24.64 -5.86 3.50
N ARG A 699 -23.83 -4.82 3.21
CA ARG A 699 -22.40 -4.75 3.57
C ARG A 699 -22.12 -3.76 4.72
N PRO A 700 -21.05 -3.96 5.52
CA PRO A 700 -20.53 -2.92 6.41
C PRO A 700 -20.09 -1.69 5.62
N THR A 701 -20.39 -0.50 6.11
CA THR A 701 -20.08 0.76 5.41
C THR A 701 -18.57 0.96 5.30
N ASP A 702 -18.09 1.29 4.10
CA ASP A 702 -16.68 1.61 3.84
C ASP A 702 -16.56 2.79 2.86
N MET A 703 -16.20 3.96 3.40
CA MET A 703 -15.98 5.17 2.61
C MET A 703 -14.83 4.95 1.62
N LEU A 704 -15.05 5.26 0.34
CA LEU A 704 -14.18 4.98 -0.78
C LEU A 704 -13.88 3.48 -1.01
N GLY A 705 -14.59 2.56 -0.34
CA GLY A 705 -14.44 1.11 -0.55
C GLY A 705 -15.68 0.46 -1.13
N ASN A 706 -16.87 0.80 -0.62
CA ASN A 706 -18.14 0.35 -1.20
C ASN A 706 -19.18 1.47 -1.36
N ILE A 707 -18.85 2.68 -0.92
CA ILE A 707 -19.64 3.90 -1.11
C ILE A 707 -18.73 5.14 -1.13
N ASN A 708 -19.04 6.12 -1.97
CA ASN A 708 -18.38 7.42 -2.06
C ASN A 708 -19.36 8.52 -2.52
N ILE A 709 -18.92 9.77 -2.52
CA ILE A 709 -19.63 10.86 -3.20
C ILE A 709 -19.71 10.53 -4.69
N GLY A 710 -20.92 10.64 -5.26
CA GLY A 710 -21.18 10.34 -6.66
C GLY A 710 -20.69 11.42 -7.63
N PHE A 711 -19.38 11.74 -7.63
CA PHE A 711 -18.80 12.77 -8.49
C PHE A 711 -19.06 12.53 -9.98
N GLY A 712 -19.06 11.26 -10.43
CA GLY A 712 -19.29 10.85 -11.81
C GLY A 712 -20.75 10.90 -12.29
N ILE A 713 -21.73 11.12 -11.41
CA ILE A 713 -23.17 10.99 -11.74
C ILE A 713 -23.62 11.85 -12.92
N ASN A 714 -23.02 13.02 -13.10
CA ASN A 714 -23.39 13.93 -14.17
C ASN A 714 -22.76 13.55 -15.53
N LYS A 715 -21.72 12.71 -15.53
CA LYS A 715 -20.97 12.28 -16.72
C LYS A 715 -21.46 10.93 -17.24
N GLU A 716 -21.86 10.02 -16.37
CA GLU A 716 -22.31 8.69 -16.76
C GLU A 716 -23.70 8.72 -17.40
N LEU A 717 -23.79 8.27 -18.66
CA LEU A 717 -25.06 8.11 -19.37
C LEU A 717 -25.79 6.84 -18.94
N ASP A 718 -25.04 5.75 -18.78
CA ASP A 718 -25.51 4.42 -18.41
C ASP A 718 -24.74 3.94 -17.18
N VAL A 719 -25.46 3.45 -16.17
CA VAL A 719 -24.89 2.98 -14.90
C VAL A 719 -24.77 1.45 -14.95
N PRO A 720 -23.59 0.86 -14.68
CA PRO A 720 -23.45 -0.59 -14.63
C PRO A 720 -24.32 -1.24 -13.54
N ALA A 721 -24.83 -2.45 -13.78
CA ALA A 721 -25.77 -3.13 -12.88
C ALA A 721 -25.25 -3.38 -11.44
N HIS A 722 -23.93 -3.42 -11.24
CA HIS A 722 -23.30 -3.60 -9.93
C HIS A 722 -23.11 -2.27 -9.16
N THR A 723 -23.47 -1.14 -9.75
CA THR A 723 -23.35 0.21 -9.18
C THR A 723 -24.73 0.86 -9.08
N ALA A 724 -24.95 1.66 -8.04
CA ALA A 724 -26.13 2.48 -7.88
C ALA A 724 -25.77 3.91 -7.45
N TYR A 725 -26.41 4.89 -8.07
CA TYR A 725 -26.40 6.27 -7.57
C TYR A 725 -27.66 6.50 -6.71
N LYS A 726 -27.49 7.11 -5.53
CA LYS A 726 -28.61 7.52 -4.66
C LYS A 726 -28.60 9.03 -4.48
N THR A 727 -29.69 9.69 -4.83
CA THR A 727 -29.92 11.13 -4.71
C THR A 727 -30.85 11.45 -3.54
N GLU A 728 -31.17 12.74 -3.33
CA GLU A 728 -32.12 13.20 -2.30
C GLU A 728 -31.69 12.80 -0.86
N LEU A 729 -30.36 12.69 -0.64
CA LEU A 729 -29.78 12.18 0.61
C LEU A 729 -30.30 12.88 1.86
N LYS A 730 -30.66 14.16 1.77
CA LYS A 730 -31.16 15.00 2.86
C LYS A 730 -32.49 14.51 3.46
N TRP A 731 -33.38 13.96 2.63
CA TRP A 731 -34.75 13.57 3.02
C TRP A 731 -34.95 12.05 3.07
N ASN A 732 -33.91 11.30 2.72
CA ASN A 732 -33.95 9.85 2.47
C ASN A 732 -33.45 9.04 3.68
N THR A 733 -33.46 9.61 4.88
CA THR A 733 -33.03 8.93 6.12
C THR A 733 -33.95 7.79 6.55
N GLU A 734 -35.21 7.82 6.11
CA GLU A 734 -36.25 6.88 6.53
C GLU A 734 -36.54 5.73 5.54
N LEU A 735 -36.04 5.80 4.30
CA LEU A 735 -36.42 4.83 3.25
C LEU A 735 -35.67 3.49 3.34
N ASP A 736 -34.46 3.46 3.90
CA ASP A 736 -33.75 2.21 4.19
C ASP A 736 -32.83 2.32 5.43
N ARG A 737 -32.36 1.16 5.92
CA ARG A 737 -31.52 1.05 7.13
C ARG A 737 -30.15 1.75 7.00
N LYS A 738 -29.76 2.19 5.80
CA LYS A 738 -28.45 2.79 5.47
C LYS A 738 -28.54 4.26 5.08
N GLY A 739 -29.72 4.90 5.07
CA GLY A 739 -29.86 6.33 4.78
C GLY A 739 -28.91 7.20 5.60
N ASN A 740 -28.81 6.93 6.91
CA ASN A 740 -27.90 7.63 7.82
C ASN A 740 -26.41 7.37 7.56
N ASP A 741 -26.06 6.21 7.01
CA ASP A 741 -24.68 5.87 6.65
C ASP A 741 -24.25 6.64 5.41
N ARG A 742 -25.14 6.83 4.42
CA ARG A 742 -24.85 7.63 3.22
C ARG A 742 -24.54 9.08 3.56
N ILE A 743 -25.33 9.69 4.45
CA ILE A 743 -25.11 11.07 4.92
C ILE A 743 -23.79 11.17 5.68
N ASP A 744 -23.51 10.21 6.58
CA ASP A 744 -22.26 10.19 7.34
C ASP A 744 -21.03 10.08 6.44
N VAL A 745 -21.06 9.17 5.46
CA VAL A 745 -20.01 9.00 4.44
C VAL A 745 -19.82 10.29 3.64
N PHE A 746 -20.92 10.90 3.16
CA PHE A 746 -20.87 12.13 2.39
C PHE A 746 -20.19 13.26 3.18
N PHE A 747 -20.56 13.45 4.46
CA PHE A 747 -19.95 14.46 5.33
C PHE A 747 -18.48 14.15 5.61
N ARG A 748 -18.15 12.89 5.93
CA ARG A 748 -16.76 12.47 6.21
C ARG A 748 -15.85 12.65 5.00
N GLU A 749 -16.31 12.31 3.81
CA GLU A 749 -15.55 12.47 2.59
C GLU A 749 -15.29 13.96 2.29
N LEU A 750 -16.31 14.82 2.38
CA LEU A 750 -16.14 16.28 2.23
C LEU A 750 -15.15 16.84 3.25
N LEU A 751 -15.29 16.49 4.52
CA LEU A 751 -14.40 16.97 5.58
C LEU A 751 -12.96 16.51 5.39
N ARG A 752 -12.73 15.32 4.85
CA ARG A 752 -11.38 14.85 4.49
C ARG A 752 -10.80 15.65 3.33
N LEU A 753 -11.58 15.89 2.27
CA LEU A 753 -11.16 16.75 1.15
C LEU A 753 -10.79 18.16 1.63
N ILE A 754 -11.58 18.73 2.55
CA ILE A 754 -11.31 20.03 3.17
C ILE A 754 -10.06 19.97 4.06
N LYS A 755 -9.90 18.96 4.93
CA LYS A 755 -8.71 18.78 5.78
C LYS A 755 -7.43 18.80 4.93
N HIS A 756 -7.41 18.04 3.84
CA HIS A 756 -6.24 17.97 2.97
C HIS A 756 -6.02 19.28 2.20
N LYS A 757 -7.10 19.96 1.75
CA LYS A 757 -7.02 21.30 1.15
C LYS A 757 -6.36 22.29 2.10
N VAL A 758 -6.79 22.34 3.37
CA VAL A 758 -6.20 23.20 4.41
C VAL A 758 -4.72 22.89 4.58
N ALA A 759 -4.38 21.62 4.75
CA ALA A 759 -3.01 21.19 4.99
C ALA A 759 -2.09 21.51 3.81
N LEU A 760 -2.48 21.19 2.57
CA LEU A 760 -1.69 21.46 1.36
C LEU A 760 -1.56 22.94 1.02
N ASN A 761 -2.40 23.81 1.59
CA ASN A 761 -2.41 25.26 1.35
C ASN A 761 -1.97 26.07 2.57
N ASP A 762 -1.07 25.52 3.40
CA ASP A 762 -0.44 26.22 4.52
C ASP A 762 -1.44 26.68 5.60
N GLY A 763 -2.47 25.88 5.86
CA GLY A 763 -3.52 26.18 6.82
C GLY A 763 -3.35 25.50 8.18
N ILE A 764 -3.82 26.16 9.24
CA ILE A 764 -3.84 25.64 10.61
C ILE A 764 -5.13 24.84 10.82
N LEU A 765 -5.01 23.51 10.95
CA LEU A 765 -6.16 22.60 11.06
C LEU A 765 -7.04 22.91 12.28
N GLU A 766 -6.44 23.12 13.44
CA GLU A 766 -7.15 23.35 14.71
C GLU A 766 -7.91 24.68 14.73
N GLN A 767 -7.46 25.65 13.93
CA GLN A 767 -8.03 27.00 13.84
C GLN A 767 -8.97 27.18 12.67
N THR A 768 -9.12 26.16 11.82
CA THR A 768 -10.11 26.17 10.74
C THR A 768 -11.51 26.34 11.35
N ARG A 769 -12.40 27.05 10.64
CA ARG A 769 -13.81 27.21 11.00
C ARG A 769 -14.67 26.52 9.94
N LEU A 770 -15.72 25.86 10.39
CA LEU A 770 -16.70 25.23 9.53
C LEU A 770 -18.06 25.88 9.77
N VAL A 771 -18.78 26.20 8.69
CA VAL A 771 -20.17 26.67 8.71
C VAL A 771 -21.01 25.70 7.90
N TRP A 772 -22.14 25.25 8.43
CA TRP A 772 -23.11 24.41 7.73
C TRP A 772 -24.51 25.03 7.83
N PHE A 773 -25.41 24.59 6.95
CA PHE A 773 -26.74 25.19 6.83
C PHE A 773 -27.86 24.16 6.93
N SER A 774 -29.02 24.62 7.39
CA SER A 774 -30.27 23.86 7.34
C SER A 774 -31.43 24.72 6.82
N PRO A 775 -32.43 24.12 6.15
CA PRO A 775 -33.65 24.83 5.78
C PRO A 775 -34.53 25.01 7.03
N LEU A 776 -35.44 25.98 6.99
CA LEU A 776 -36.38 26.22 8.09
C LEU A 776 -37.43 25.12 8.23
N SER A 777 -37.60 24.29 7.20
CA SER A 777 -38.53 23.15 7.16
C SER A 777 -37.94 21.85 7.71
N LEU A 778 -36.67 21.82 8.11
CA LEU A 778 -36.05 20.63 8.71
C LEU A 778 -36.64 20.40 10.11
N ASP A 779 -37.12 19.19 10.40
CA ASP A 779 -37.63 18.87 11.73
C ASP A 779 -36.52 18.79 12.78
N ALA A 780 -36.89 18.90 14.05
CA ALA A 780 -35.93 18.95 15.17
C ALA A 780 -35.09 17.67 15.31
N PHE A 781 -35.64 16.50 14.98
CA PHE A 781 -34.88 15.25 15.07
C PHE A 781 -33.83 15.16 13.96
N ALA A 782 -34.22 15.45 12.72
CA ALA A 782 -33.30 15.51 11.60
C ALA A 782 -32.21 16.58 11.78
N PHE A 783 -32.57 17.75 12.33
CA PHE A 783 -31.60 18.80 12.68
C PHE A 783 -30.56 18.30 13.68
N ASN A 784 -30.99 17.76 14.82
CA ASN A 784 -30.09 17.25 15.86
C ASN A 784 -29.19 16.13 15.33
N LEU A 785 -29.72 15.26 14.46
CA LEU A 785 -28.97 14.20 13.81
C LEU A 785 -27.86 14.75 12.89
N PHE A 786 -28.16 15.82 12.13
CA PHE A 786 -27.17 16.43 11.25
C PHE A 786 -26.11 17.19 12.04
N GLU A 787 -26.52 17.93 13.07
CA GLU A 787 -25.61 18.64 13.98
C GLU A 787 -24.66 17.67 14.68
N GLU A 788 -25.15 16.54 15.18
CA GLU A 788 -24.34 15.48 15.78
C GLU A 788 -23.32 14.94 14.78
N LYS A 789 -23.75 14.55 13.58
CA LYS A 789 -22.85 14.00 12.54
C LYS A 789 -21.79 15.01 12.11
N TRP A 790 -22.17 16.27 11.87
CA TRP A 790 -21.22 17.33 11.52
C TRP A 790 -20.20 17.53 12.64
N THR A 791 -20.67 17.69 13.88
CA THR A 791 -19.82 17.95 15.04
C THR A 791 -18.86 16.79 15.29
N ARG A 792 -19.38 15.56 15.37
CA ARG A 792 -18.58 14.35 15.60
C ARG A 792 -17.50 14.16 14.53
N ASN A 793 -17.88 14.23 13.26
CA ASN A 793 -16.93 14.01 12.16
C ASN A 793 -15.92 15.15 12.07
N TYR A 794 -16.32 16.40 12.26
CA TYR A 794 -15.42 17.55 12.26
C TYR A 794 -14.39 17.46 13.37
N GLN A 795 -14.82 17.25 14.61
CA GLN A 795 -13.94 17.12 15.77
C GLN A 795 -12.97 15.94 15.62
N HIS A 796 -13.44 14.80 15.10
CA HIS A 796 -12.60 13.64 14.86
C HIS A 796 -11.56 13.88 13.74
N ILE A 797 -11.98 14.35 12.57
CA ILE A 797 -11.11 14.49 11.38
C ILE A 797 -10.09 15.62 11.55
N PHE A 798 -10.51 16.76 12.11
CA PHE A 798 -9.66 17.92 12.35
C PHE A 798 -8.97 17.89 13.72
N ARG A 799 -9.22 16.85 14.54
CA ARG A 799 -8.69 16.72 15.92
C ARG A 799 -8.91 18.00 16.74
N SER A 800 -10.06 18.64 16.54
CA SER A 800 -10.41 19.93 17.16
C SER A 800 -11.52 19.74 18.18
N GLN A 801 -11.57 20.60 19.20
CA GLN A 801 -12.69 20.69 20.15
C GLN A 801 -13.78 21.67 19.70
N ARG A 802 -13.57 22.36 18.57
CA ARG A 802 -14.53 23.32 18.03
C ARG A 802 -15.77 22.62 17.50
N THR A 803 -16.92 23.27 17.60
CA THR A 803 -18.14 22.87 16.92
C THR A 803 -18.32 23.64 15.61
N PRO A 804 -18.87 23.02 14.57
CA PRO A 804 -19.31 23.72 13.37
C PRO A 804 -20.36 24.79 13.70
N LEU A 805 -20.28 25.94 13.06
CA LEU A 805 -21.30 26.99 13.17
C LEU A 805 -22.50 26.63 12.29
N HIS A 806 -23.69 26.98 12.76
CA HIS A 806 -24.94 26.77 12.04
C HIS A 806 -25.57 28.09 11.61
N LEU A 807 -26.15 28.11 10.42
CA LEU A 807 -27.03 29.17 9.91
C LEU A 807 -28.22 28.55 9.16
N THR A 808 -29.33 29.27 9.07
CA THR A 808 -30.39 28.89 8.14
C THR A 808 -29.97 29.20 6.70
N GLU A 809 -30.36 28.33 5.75
CA GLU A 809 -30.08 28.51 4.31
C GLU A 809 -30.56 29.88 3.79
N SER A 810 -31.69 30.36 4.30
CA SER A 810 -32.26 31.67 3.96
C SER A 810 -31.60 32.88 4.64
N ALA A 811 -30.82 32.69 5.71
CA ALA A 811 -30.11 33.80 6.37
C ALA A 811 -28.77 34.07 5.72
N ALA A 812 -28.10 33.03 5.23
CA ALA A 812 -26.73 33.14 4.77
C ALA A 812 -26.52 34.14 3.61
N PRO A 813 -27.35 34.17 2.55
CA PRO A 813 -27.15 35.07 1.40
C PRO A 813 -27.07 36.55 1.78
N TYR A 814 -27.77 36.97 2.84
CA TYR A 814 -27.71 38.35 3.33
C TYR A 814 -26.28 38.76 3.69
N TYR A 815 -25.53 37.92 4.41
CA TYR A 815 -24.16 38.25 4.82
C TYR A 815 -23.22 38.42 3.63
N TYR A 816 -23.45 37.68 2.54
CA TYR A 816 -22.71 37.86 1.29
C TYR A 816 -23.08 39.19 0.62
N LEU A 817 -24.38 39.45 0.42
CA LEU A 817 -24.86 40.64 -0.28
C LEU A 817 -24.51 41.94 0.48
N ALA A 818 -24.57 41.91 1.80
CA ALA A 818 -24.14 43.02 2.66
C ALA A 818 -22.63 43.25 2.57
N SER A 819 -21.82 42.18 2.66
CA SER A 819 -20.35 42.28 2.54
C SER A 819 -19.88 42.71 1.14
N ALA A 820 -20.64 42.35 0.10
CA ALA A 820 -20.40 42.77 -1.28
C ALA A 820 -20.87 44.22 -1.57
N GLY A 821 -21.55 44.87 -0.61
CA GLY A 821 -22.12 46.20 -0.79
C GLY A 821 -23.33 46.27 -1.73
N GLU A 822 -23.93 45.12 -2.07
CA GLU A 822 -25.13 45.07 -2.92
C GLU A 822 -26.39 45.46 -2.11
N VAL A 823 -26.42 45.14 -0.82
CA VAL A 823 -27.47 45.56 0.11
C VAL A 823 -26.85 46.44 1.21
N VAL A 824 -27.39 47.65 1.41
CA VAL A 824 -26.94 48.57 2.46
C VAL A 824 -28.16 49.07 3.26
N PRO A 825 -28.75 48.21 4.13
CA PRO A 825 -29.94 48.56 4.87
C PRO A 825 -29.58 49.44 6.08
N THR A 826 -30.35 50.48 6.34
CA THR A 826 -30.29 51.21 7.62
C THR A 826 -31.00 50.40 8.71
N ARG A 827 -30.87 50.80 9.99
CA ARG A 827 -31.58 50.13 11.09
C ARG A 827 -33.11 50.19 10.96
N HIS A 828 -33.64 51.18 10.25
CA HIS A 828 -35.08 51.35 10.03
C HIS A 828 -35.59 50.60 8.78
N ASP A 829 -34.69 50.09 7.93
CA ASP A 829 -35.07 49.39 6.72
C ASP A 829 -35.39 47.92 7.03
N HIS A 830 -36.53 47.46 6.53
CA HIS A 830 -36.86 46.04 6.49
C HIS A 830 -36.32 45.42 5.20
N LEU A 831 -35.92 44.15 5.27
CA LEU A 831 -35.48 43.38 4.10
C LEU A 831 -36.19 42.03 4.09
N LEU A 832 -36.54 41.54 2.90
CA LEU A 832 -37.06 40.20 2.71
C LEU A 832 -36.10 39.41 1.81
N ASN A 833 -35.56 38.32 2.32
CA ASN A 833 -34.81 37.35 1.53
C ASN A 833 -35.70 36.18 1.12
N ILE A 834 -35.67 35.80 -0.16
CA ILE A 834 -36.46 34.71 -0.74
C ILE A 834 -35.49 33.75 -1.43
N ASP A 835 -35.26 32.59 -0.82
CA ASP A 835 -34.45 31.52 -1.38
C ASP A 835 -35.34 30.52 -2.12
N ILE A 836 -35.29 30.52 -3.46
CA ILE A 836 -36.09 29.61 -4.29
C ILE A 836 -35.22 28.41 -4.68
N GLY A 837 -35.42 27.30 -4.00
CA GLY A 837 -34.74 26.02 -4.28
C GLY A 837 -35.37 25.25 -5.45
N GLY A 838 -35.01 23.96 -5.53
CA GLY A 838 -35.68 23.02 -6.42
C GLY A 838 -37.08 22.66 -5.90
N GLY A 839 -37.16 22.14 -4.67
CA GLY A 839 -38.42 21.69 -4.07
C GLY A 839 -39.08 22.63 -3.05
N SER A 840 -38.32 23.52 -2.41
CA SER A 840 -38.82 24.43 -1.37
C SER A 840 -38.39 25.88 -1.63
N THR A 841 -39.22 26.81 -1.15
CA THR A 841 -38.92 28.24 -1.07
C THR A 841 -38.90 28.65 0.40
N ASP A 842 -37.78 29.22 0.84
CA ASP A 842 -37.61 29.78 2.17
C ASP A 842 -37.68 31.31 2.10
N ILE A 843 -38.54 31.92 2.91
CA ILE A 843 -38.63 33.38 3.06
C ILE A 843 -38.13 33.80 4.44
N LEU A 844 -37.35 34.87 4.51
CA LEU A 844 -36.75 35.37 5.74
C LEU A 844 -36.82 36.90 5.81
N PHE A 845 -37.50 37.40 6.83
CA PHE A 845 -37.64 38.83 7.12
C PHE A 845 -36.51 39.29 8.04
N PHE A 846 -35.79 40.32 7.61
CA PHE A 846 -34.82 41.03 8.42
C PHE A 846 -35.43 42.32 8.96
N VAL A 847 -35.34 42.50 10.26
CA VAL A 847 -35.78 43.68 11.01
C VAL A 847 -34.59 44.15 11.84
N GLU A 848 -34.29 45.45 11.81
CA GLU A 848 -33.11 46.01 12.49
C GLU A 848 -31.79 45.32 12.11
N GLN A 849 -31.65 44.95 10.83
CA GLN A 849 -30.49 44.23 10.27
C GLN A 849 -30.27 42.81 10.84
N GLN A 850 -31.25 42.26 11.55
CA GLN A 850 -31.20 40.90 12.10
C GLN A 850 -32.32 40.03 11.51
N PRO A 851 -32.08 38.72 11.31
CA PRO A 851 -33.11 37.82 10.84
C PRO A 851 -34.16 37.63 11.96
N ALA A 852 -35.40 38.02 11.70
CA ALA A 852 -36.46 38.09 12.69
C ALA A 852 -37.51 36.98 12.54
N TRP A 853 -38.04 36.81 11.34
CA TRP A 853 -39.12 35.85 11.05
C TRP A 853 -38.85 35.07 9.78
N GLY A 854 -39.19 33.78 9.75
CA GLY A 854 -38.99 32.96 8.55
C GLY A 854 -40.05 31.88 8.33
N SER A 855 -40.31 31.57 7.06
CA SER A 855 -41.25 30.54 6.61
C SER A 855 -40.63 29.69 5.50
N SER A 856 -41.11 28.47 5.34
CA SER A 856 -40.66 27.49 4.34
C SER A 856 -41.86 26.77 3.76
N PHE A 857 -41.92 26.63 2.44
CA PHE A 857 -43.02 25.94 1.75
C PHE A 857 -42.59 25.29 0.42
N ARG A 858 -43.28 24.23 0.01
CA ARG A 858 -43.02 23.37 -1.17
C ARG A 858 -43.62 23.94 -2.46
N PHE A 859 -43.29 25.20 -2.74
CA PHE A 859 -43.64 25.88 -3.98
C PHE A 859 -42.41 26.63 -4.51
N ALA A 860 -41.63 25.94 -5.34
CA ALA A 860 -40.33 26.40 -5.84
C ALA A 860 -40.12 25.93 -7.29
N GLY A 861 -38.87 25.74 -7.74
CA GLY A 861 -38.58 25.38 -9.13
C GLY A 861 -39.36 24.18 -9.67
N TYR A 862 -39.62 23.14 -8.87
CA TYR A 862 -40.37 21.95 -9.30
C TYR A 862 -41.85 22.22 -9.61
N ALA A 863 -42.43 23.33 -9.12
CA ALA A 863 -43.76 23.76 -9.52
C ALA A 863 -43.81 24.17 -11.02
N LEU A 864 -42.67 24.57 -11.58
CA LEU A 864 -42.51 24.89 -13.01
C LEU A 864 -41.95 23.70 -13.81
N TRP A 865 -40.89 23.07 -13.31
CA TRP A 865 -40.08 22.09 -14.05
C TRP A 865 -40.47 20.63 -13.80
N GLY A 866 -41.30 20.36 -12.78
CA GLY A 866 -41.69 19.02 -12.36
C GLY A 866 -42.99 18.50 -12.99
N ASP A 867 -43.48 17.39 -12.44
CA ASP A 867 -44.63 16.64 -12.98
C ASP A 867 -45.94 16.87 -12.19
N GLY A 868 -46.06 18.01 -11.50
CA GLY A 868 -47.20 18.29 -10.63
C GLY A 868 -47.30 17.30 -9.46
N PHE A 869 -48.53 16.95 -9.04
CA PHE A 869 -48.78 15.93 -8.01
C PHE A 869 -48.88 14.49 -8.57
N ASN A 870 -48.44 14.21 -9.80
CA ASN A 870 -48.60 12.89 -10.43
C ASN A 870 -47.73 11.79 -9.79
N LYS A 871 -48.31 10.60 -9.56
CA LYS A 871 -47.63 9.45 -8.92
C LYS A 871 -46.57 8.81 -9.80
N ILE A 872 -46.88 8.73 -11.08
CA ILE A 872 -46.00 8.15 -12.10
C ILE A 872 -45.58 9.32 -12.97
N SER A 873 -44.28 9.61 -13.01
CA SER A 873 -43.77 10.60 -13.94
C SER A 873 -43.84 10.04 -15.36
N THR A 874 -44.41 10.81 -16.27
CA THR A 874 -44.42 10.55 -17.71
C THR A 874 -43.38 11.38 -18.46
N ILE A 875 -42.55 12.15 -17.74
CA ILE A 875 -41.51 13.05 -18.28
C ILE A 875 -42.06 13.90 -19.44
N ASP A 876 -43.22 14.53 -19.23
CA ASP A 876 -43.99 15.18 -20.28
C ASP A 876 -44.37 16.64 -19.96
N ASN A 877 -43.62 17.28 -19.05
CA ASN A 877 -43.77 18.70 -18.76
C ASN A 877 -43.69 19.55 -20.05
N GLY A 878 -44.63 20.47 -20.26
CA GLY A 878 -44.70 21.25 -21.51
C GLY A 878 -43.54 22.22 -21.75
N PHE A 879 -42.81 22.66 -20.71
CA PHE A 879 -41.53 23.35 -20.93
C PHE A 879 -40.51 22.41 -21.58
N LEU A 880 -40.48 21.14 -21.19
CA LEU A 880 -39.56 20.15 -21.75
C LEU A 880 -39.93 19.83 -23.20
N GLN A 881 -41.22 19.73 -23.49
CA GLN A 881 -41.72 19.58 -24.85
C GLN A 881 -41.36 20.80 -25.72
N ALA A 882 -41.49 22.02 -25.19
CA ALA A 882 -41.08 23.24 -25.88
C ALA A 882 -39.58 23.24 -26.15
N TYR A 883 -38.76 22.83 -25.18
CA TYR A 883 -37.32 22.68 -25.36
C TYR A 883 -37.00 21.65 -26.47
N GLN A 884 -37.60 20.46 -26.43
CA GLN A 884 -37.41 19.42 -27.45
C GLN A 884 -37.81 19.87 -28.86
N LYS A 885 -38.82 20.75 -28.98
CA LYS A 885 -39.30 21.27 -30.27
C LYS A 885 -38.51 22.48 -30.80
N LEU A 886 -38.08 23.39 -29.91
CA LEU A 886 -37.54 24.70 -30.29
C LEU A 886 -36.01 24.79 -30.19
N ALA A 887 -35.36 23.87 -29.47
CA ALA A 887 -33.90 23.81 -29.41
C ALA A 887 -33.33 23.21 -30.69
N ASP A 888 -32.19 23.74 -31.16
CA ASP A 888 -31.52 23.25 -32.37
C ASP A 888 -31.07 21.78 -32.25
N LYS A 889 -30.84 21.30 -31.02
CA LYS A 889 -30.52 19.90 -30.70
C LYS A 889 -31.40 19.41 -29.55
N PRO A 890 -32.14 18.30 -29.73
CA PRO A 890 -32.95 17.74 -28.66
C PRO A 890 -32.04 17.20 -27.54
N PHE A 891 -32.49 17.33 -26.30
CA PHE A 891 -31.77 16.82 -25.13
C PHE A 891 -32.13 15.35 -24.87
N LYS A 892 -31.13 14.49 -24.70
CA LYS A 892 -31.32 13.09 -24.31
C LYS A 892 -31.20 12.97 -22.80
N ALA A 893 -32.29 12.60 -22.13
CA ALA A 893 -32.30 12.33 -20.69
C ALA A 893 -31.35 11.16 -20.35
N LYS A 894 -30.70 11.23 -19.19
CA LYS A 894 -29.85 10.15 -18.66
C LYS A 894 -30.71 9.03 -18.09
N SER A 895 -30.17 7.81 -18.04
CA SER A 895 -30.88 6.64 -17.48
C SER A 895 -31.27 6.82 -16.00
N ILE A 896 -30.58 7.68 -15.28
CA ILE A 896 -30.84 8.02 -13.87
C ILE A 896 -31.97 9.05 -13.67
N SER A 897 -32.39 9.76 -14.72
CA SER A 897 -33.32 10.87 -14.62
C SER A 897 -34.76 10.34 -14.68
N GLN A 898 -35.44 10.34 -13.53
CA GLN A 898 -36.76 9.69 -13.38
C GLN A 898 -37.94 10.65 -13.47
N THR A 899 -37.69 11.97 -13.43
CA THR A 899 -38.73 13.01 -13.46
C THR A 899 -38.41 14.12 -14.47
N SER A 900 -39.40 14.91 -14.89
CA SER A 900 -39.14 16.10 -15.73
C SER A 900 -38.16 17.07 -15.06
N ALA A 901 -38.23 17.20 -13.74
CA ALA A 901 -37.34 18.05 -12.97
C ALA A 901 -35.88 17.56 -13.00
N ASP A 902 -35.65 16.25 -12.98
CA ASP A 902 -34.31 15.68 -13.13
C ASP A 902 -33.73 15.99 -14.51
N VAL A 903 -34.53 15.82 -15.57
CA VAL A 903 -34.12 16.14 -16.95
C VAL A 903 -33.80 17.64 -17.07
N PHE A 904 -34.61 18.51 -16.49
CA PHE A 904 -34.31 19.95 -16.47
C PHE A 904 -33.04 20.28 -15.69
N ASN A 905 -32.80 19.64 -14.55
CA ASN A 905 -31.55 19.83 -13.83
C ASN A 905 -30.35 19.37 -14.68
N ASP A 906 -30.47 18.29 -15.44
CA ASP A 906 -29.42 17.89 -16.39
C ASP A 906 -29.22 18.95 -17.48
N ILE A 907 -30.30 19.49 -18.06
CA ILE A 907 -30.22 20.56 -19.07
C ILE A 907 -29.53 21.78 -18.48
N PHE A 908 -29.95 22.25 -17.31
CA PHE A 908 -29.36 23.43 -16.64
C PHE A 908 -27.89 23.27 -16.32
N ASN A 909 -27.39 22.05 -16.13
CA ASN A 909 -25.99 21.79 -15.84
C ASN A 909 -25.15 21.50 -17.10
N SER A 910 -25.78 21.15 -18.24
CA SER A 910 -25.09 20.65 -19.43
C SER A 910 -25.22 21.55 -20.67
N VAL A 911 -26.18 22.50 -20.65
CA VAL A 911 -26.51 23.36 -21.79
C VAL A 911 -26.20 24.81 -21.46
N ASP A 912 -25.67 25.54 -22.44
CA ASP A 912 -25.44 26.98 -22.34
C ASP A 912 -26.73 27.74 -22.00
N PRO A 913 -26.76 28.56 -20.93
CA PRO A 913 -27.92 29.38 -20.55
C PRO A 913 -28.48 30.23 -21.70
N ALA A 914 -27.66 30.68 -22.65
CA ALA A 914 -28.10 31.46 -23.81
C ALA A 914 -29.02 30.65 -24.74
N ILE A 915 -28.72 29.37 -24.96
CA ILE A 915 -29.57 28.46 -25.75
C ILE A 915 -30.92 28.30 -25.06
N PHE A 916 -30.89 28.09 -23.74
CA PHE A 916 -32.10 27.93 -22.94
C PHE A 916 -32.95 29.21 -22.98
N ASN A 917 -32.34 30.38 -22.82
CA ASN A 917 -33.04 31.66 -22.87
C ASN A 917 -33.73 31.89 -24.23
N ASN A 918 -33.08 31.53 -25.33
CA ASN A 918 -33.66 31.63 -26.67
C ASN A 918 -34.92 30.77 -26.84
N VAL A 919 -34.96 29.57 -26.26
CA VAL A 919 -36.16 28.69 -26.31
C VAL A 919 -37.34 29.38 -25.62
N PHE A 920 -37.17 29.90 -24.40
CA PHE A 920 -38.28 30.48 -23.63
C PHE A 920 -38.64 31.92 -24.04
N ILE A 921 -37.74 32.63 -24.72
CA ILE A 921 -38.09 33.85 -25.46
C ILE A 921 -39.07 33.54 -26.60
N ARG A 922 -38.89 32.41 -27.31
CA ARG A 922 -39.78 31.97 -28.40
C ARG A 922 -41.08 31.35 -27.89
N ALA A 923 -41.05 30.63 -26.76
CA ALA A 923 -42.23 30.03 -26.14
C ALA A 923 -43.04 31.05 -25.30
N ARG A 924 -43.48 32.16 -25.92
CA ARG A 924 -44.16 33.29 -25.24
C ARG A 924 -45.37 32.87 -24.41
N TYR A 925 -46.14 31.91 -24.90
CA TYR A 925 -47.33 31.37 -24.22
C TYR A 925 -47.02 30.71 -22.86
N LEU A 926 -45.80 30.20 -22.64
CA LEU A 926 -45.39 29.62 -21.35
C LEU A 926 -44.92 30.67 -20.34
N ARG A 927 -44.62 31.90 -20.77
CA ARG A 927 -44.08 32.95 -19.88
C ARG A 927 -45.08 33.40 -18.82
N VAL A 928 -46.38 33.25 -19.09
CA VAL A 928 -47.44 33.51 -18.09
C VAL A 928 -47.25 32.66 -16.83
N LEU A 929 -46.69 31.46 -16.94
CA LEU A 929 -46.46 30.56 -15.82
C LEU A 929 -45.34 31.06 -14.90
N PHE A 930 -44.28 31.65 -15.46
CA PHE A 930 -43.25 32.34 -14.68
C PHE A 930 -43.83 33.52 -13.90
N TYR A 931 -44.71 34.29 -14.54
CA TYR A 931 -45.42 35.40 -13.90
C TYR A 931 -46.32 34.92 -12.76
N LEU A 932 -47.14 33.89 -12.99
CA LEU A 932 -48.04 33.33 -11.98
C LEU A 932 -47.27 32.74 -10.79
N HIS A 933 -46.19 32.01 -11.04
CA HIS A 933 -45.34 31.47 -9.99
C HIS A 933 -44.69 32.58 -9.16
N TYR A 934 -44.12 33.59 -9.82
CA TYR A 934 -43.48 34.72 -9.15
C TYR A 934 -44.48 35.49 -8.27
N THR A 935 -45.61 35.89 -8.84
CA THR A 935 -46.60 36.71 -8.13
C THR A 935 -47.27 35.94 -6.99
N ALA A 936 -47.41 34.61 -7.07
CA ALA A 936 -47.92 33.80 -5.96
C ALA A 936 -47.01 33.87 -4.72
N ILE A 937 -45.68 33.79 -4.91
CA ILE A 937 -44.71 33.91 -3.81
C ILE A 937 -44.75 35.32 -3.20
N ILE A 938 -44.80 36.35 -4.03
CA ILE A 938 -44.88 37.74 -3.56
C ILE A 938 -46.19 38.00 -2.82
N TYR A 939 -47.33 37.55 -3.36
CA TYR A 939 -48.64 37.68 -2.74
C TYR A 939 -48.66 37.04 -1.34
N HIS A 940 -48.16 35.81 -1.23
CA HIS A 940 -48.05 35.12 0.07
C HIS A 940 -47.13 35.86 1.05
N SER A 941 -46.01 36.39 0.56
CA SER A 941 -45.08 37.20 1.36
C SER A 941 -45.74 38.48 1.86
N ALA A 942 -46.53 39.15 1.01
CA ALA A 942 -47.30 40.35 1.35
C ALA A 942 -48.39 40.08 2.39
N GLN A 943 -49.09 38.94 2.27
CA GLN A 943 -50.04 38.48 3.29
C GLN A 943 -49.34 38.27 4.64
N THR A 944 -48.14 37.71 4.63
CA THR A 944 -47.33 37.51 5.85
C THR A 944 -46.86 38.83 6.45
N ILE A 945 -46.44 39.81 5.63
CA ILE A 945 -46.09 41.17 6.06
C ILE A 945 -47.26 41.83 6.80
N ASN A 946 -48.47 41.73 6.24
CA ASN A 946 -49.68 42.28 6.86
C ASN A 946 -50.00 41.60 8.19
N TYR A 947 -49.97 40.27 8.22
CA TYR A 947 -50.29 39.49 9.42
C TYR A 947 -49.33 39.80 10.58
N LEU A 948 -48.04 39.90 10.30
CA LEU A 948 -47.00 40.22 11.30
C LEU A 948 -46.92 41.71 11.63
N GLY A 949 -47.68 42.58 10.94
CA GLY A 949 -47.60 44.03 11.12
C GLY A 949 -46.26 44.66 10.74
N LEU A 950 -45.50 44.03 9.83
CA LEU A 950 -44.19 44.53 9.41
C LEU A 950 -44.31 45.73 8.45
N ALA A 951 -43.28 46.58 8.42
CA ALA A 951 -43.11 47.55 7.34
C ALA A 951 -42.80 46.82 6.02
N ILE A 952 -43.26 47.39 4.89
CA ILE A 952 -42.92 46.85 3.57
C ILE A 952 -41.39 46.94 3.39
N PRO A 953 -40.72 45.85 3.01
CA PRO A 953 -39.27 45.84 2.84
C PRO A 953 -38.77 46.87 1.83
N ARG A 954 -37.64 47.53 2.13
CA ARG A 954 -36.87 48.34 1.17
C ARG A 954 -36.15 47.45 0.16
N TYR A 955 -35.64 46.30 0.61
CA TYR A 955 -34.94 45.36 -0.24
C TYR A 955 -35.67 44.03 -0.28
N MET A 956 -35.81 43.46 -1.47
CA MET A 956 -36.26 42.08 -1.65
C MET A 956 -35.17 41.32 -2.42
N THR A 957 -34.53 40.36 -1.75
CA THR A 957 -33.40 39.62 -2.31
C THR A 957 -33.83 38.23 -2.73
N PHE A 958 -33.34 37.77 -3.89
CA PHE A 958 -33.63 36.42 -4.41
C PHE A 958 -32.34 35.60 -4.52
N SER A 959 -32.38 34.39 -3.95
CA SER A 959 -31.31 33.39 -4.04
C SER A 959 -31.85 32.02 -4.51
N GLY A 960 -30.96 31.03 -4.60
CA GLY A 960 -31.32 29.66 -4.99
C GLY A 960 -31.46 29.46 -6.51
N LYS A 961 -31.12 28.26 -7.00
CA LYS A 961 -31.18 27.95 -8.45
C LYS A 961 -32.59 28.09 -9.03
N GLY A 962 -33.63 27.86 -8.22
CA GLY A 962 -35.01 28.03 -8.65
C GLY A 962 -35.34 29.46 -9.03
N SER A 963 -34.64 30.47 -8.50
CA SER A 963 -34.86 31.87 -8.88
C SER A 963 -34.35 32.24 -10.28
N LEU A 964 -33.56 31.38 -10.93
CA LEU A 964 -32.96 31.68 -12.24
C LEU A 964 -34.01 31.99 -13.31
N TYR A 965 -35.24 31.48 -13.18
CA TYR A 965 -36.32 31.78 -14.12
C TYR A 965 -36.71 33.26 -14.16
N LEU A 966 -36.39 34.03 -13.12
CA LEU A 966 -36.66 35.47 -13.09
C LEU A 966 -35.97 36.19 -14.25
N ASN A 967 -34.76 35.76 -14.62
CA ASN A 967 -34.05 36.27 -15.79
C ASN A 967 -34.80 35.96 -17.11
N PHE A 968 -35.48 34.81 -17.19
CA PHE A 968 -36.32 34.46 -18.35
C PHE A 968 -37.58 35.33 -18.38
N LEU A 969 -38.17 35.62 -17.23
CA LEU A 969 -39.33 36.49 -17.11
C LEU A 969 -39.00 37.93 -17.53
N SER A 970 -37.91 38.51 -17.01
CA SER A 970 -37.47 39.88 -17.33
C SER A 970 -36.73 40.03 -18.66
N GLY A 971 -36.46 38.95 -19.39
CA GLY A 971 -35.72 38.98 -20.66
C GLY A 971 -34.23 39.34 -20.51
N GLY A 972 -33.64 39.08 -19.33
CA GLY A 972 -32.25 39.39 -18.99
C GLY A 972 -32.07 39.76 -17.52
N SER A 973 -30.88 40.20 -17.13
CA SER A 973 -30.53 40.55 -15.74
C SER A 973 -31.10 41.88 -15.23
N ASN A 974 -31.82 42.63 -16.07
CA ASN A 974 -32.44 43.89 -15.68
C ASN A 974 -33.73 43.63 -14.89
N THR A 975 -33.71 43.90 -13.59
CA THR A 975 -34.85 43.68 -12.68
C THR A 975 -35.87 44.82 -12.65
N SER A 976 -35.68 45.92 -13.40
CA SER A 976 -36.53 47.11 -13.27
C SER A 976 -38.02 46.88 -13.53
N SER A 977 -38.40 46.06 -14.53
CA SER A 977 -39.80 45.71 -14.76
C SER A 977 -40.37 44.85 -13.63
N LEU A 978 -39.53 43.98 -13.06
CA LEU A 978 -39.87 43.17 -11.89
C LEU A 978 -40.07 44.06 -10.65
N GLU A 979 -39.20 45.05 -10.42
CA GLU A 979 -39.33 46.03 -9.33
C GLU A 979 -40.65 46.82 -9.42
N ARG A 980 -41.03 47.26 -10.62
CA ARG A 980 -42.29 47.97 -10.85
C ARG A 980 -43.52 47.08 -10.63
N LEU A 981 -43.50 45.84 -11.13
CA LEU A 981 -44.57 44.87 -10.92
C LEU A 981 -44.77 44.60 -9.42
N THR A 982 -43.68 44.30 -8.72
CA THR A 982 -43.70 43.94 -7.30
C THR A 982 -44.13 45.09 -6.43
N ARG A 983 -43.75 46.33 -6.76
CA ARG A 983 -44.28 47.53 -6.10
C ARG A 983 -45.80 47.58 -6.16
N VAL A 984 -46.38 47.44 -7.36
CA VAL A 984 -47.83 47.49 -7.55
C VAL A 984 -48.51 46.35 -6.77
N LEU A 985 -47.96 45.13 -6.85
CA LEU A 985 -48.53 43.98 -6.13
C LEU A 985 -48.49 44.17 -4.62
N LEU A 986 -47.38 44.68 -4.06
CA LEU A 986 -47.26 44.97 -2.63
C LEU A 986 -48.24 46.06 -2.19
N GLU A 987 -48.43 47.12 -2.98
CA GLU A 987 -49.40 48.19 -2.67
C GLU A 987 -50.84 47.65 -2.66
N GLU A 988 -51.21 46.83 -3.64
CA GLU A 988 -52.55 46.25 -3.75
C GLU A 988 -52.85 45.22 -2.64
N VAL A 989 -51.85 44.48 -2.15
CA VAL A 989 -52.05 43.48 -1.08
C VAL A 989 -51.89 44.09 0.32
N CYS A 990 -50.88 44.94 0.53
CA CYS A 990 -50.59 45.55 1.83
C CYS A 990 -51.42 46.79 2.13
N GLN A 991 -52.04 47.41 1.11
CA GLN A 991 -52.80 48.67 1.25
C GLN A 991 -51.98 49.78 1.93
N LYS A 992 -50.67 49.78 1.66
CA LYS A 992 -49.66 50.70 2.21
C LYS A 992 -48.68 51.09 1.10
N PRO A 993 -48.11 52.32 1.13
CA PRO A 993 -47.12 52.73 0.13
C PRO A 993 -45.81 51.94 0.30
N VAL A 994 -45.22 51.54 -0.83
CA VAL A 994 -43.90 50.89 -0.87
C VAL A 994 -42.80 51.98 -0.75
N PRO A 995 -41.66 51.72 -0.08
CA PRO A 995 -40.55 52.67 0.00
C PRO A 995 -40.09 53.18 -1.38
N GLU A 996 -39.82 54.49 -1.50
CA GLU A 996 -39.45 55.10 -2.79
C GLU A 996 -38.22 54.46 -3.43
N ASN A 997 -37.24 54.11 -2.60
CA ASN A 997 -35.97 53.46 -2.96
C ASN A 997 -36.03 51.92 -2.88
N PHE A 998 -37.22 51.32 -3.04
CA PHE A 998 -37.40 49.86 -3.12
C PHE A 998 -36.55 49.24 -4.21
N ARG A 999 -35.86 48.13 -3.90
CA ARG A 999 -35.01 47.40 -4.85
C ARG A 999 -35.20 45.90 -4.78
N ILE A 1000 -35.14 45.27 -5.95
CA ILE A 1000 -35.03 43.82 -6.08
C ILE A 1000 -33.62 43.47 -6.49
N ILE A 1001 -32.99 42.60 -5.71
CA ILE A 1001 -31.63 42.15 -5.93
C ILE A 1001 -31.63 40.64 -6.08
N GLN A 1002 -31.26 40.16 -7.27
CA GLN A 1002 -31.00 38.75 -7.48
C GLN A 1002 -29.51 38.49 -7.34
N ALA A 1003 -29.12 37.51 -6.51
CA ALA A 1003 -27.72 37.13 -6.39
C ALA A 1003 -27.18 36.69 -7.75
N LYS A 1004 -26.04 37.24 -8.20
CA LYS A 1004 -25.44 36.94 -9.51
C LYS A 1004 -25.20 35.45 -9.74
N LYS A 1005 -24.84 34.74 -8.67
CA LYS A 1005 -24.69 33.29 -8.63
C LYS A 1005 -25.52 32.71 -7.49
N PRO A 1006 -26.83 32.49 -7.70
CA PRO A 1006 -27.77 32.19 -6.62
C PRO A 1006 -27.42 30.95 -5.79
N LYS A 1007 -26.74 29.95 -6.38
CA LYS A 1007 -26.33 28.72 -5.68
C LYS A 1007 -25.08 28.90 -4.82
N GLU A 1008 -24.21 29.84 -5.16
CA GLU A 1008 -22.98 30.10 -4.39
C GLU A 1008 -23.25 31.04 -3.21
N ALA A 1009 -24.33 31.85 -3.28
CA ALA A 1009 -24.64 32.90 -2.32
C ALA A 1009 -24.78 32.40 -0.87
N THR A 1010 -25.41 31.24 -0.65
CA THR A 1010 -25.59 30.65 0.69
C THR A 1010 -24.24 30.31 1.31
N ALA A 1011 -23.39 29.57 0.60
CA ALA A 1011 -22.06 29.21 1.09
C ALA A 1011 -21.20 30.48 1.28
N ASN A 1012 -21.10 31.34 0.26
CA ASN A 1012 -20.34 32.58 0.32
C ASN A 1012 -20.75 33.46 1.51
N GLY A 1013 -22.04 33.48 1.86
CA GLY A 1013 -22.56 34.17 3.03
C GLY A 1013 -22.09 33.58 4.35
N GLY A 1014 -22.10 32.25 4.48
CA GLY A 1014 -21.58 31.58 5.67
C GLY A 1014 -20.08 31.80 5.88
N VAL A 1015 -19.29 31.92 4.81
CA VAL A 1015 -17.86 32.27 4.91
C VAL A 1015 -17.64 33.62 5.62
N PHE A 1016 -18.54 34.58 5.40
CA PHE A 1016 -18.47 35.91 6.02
C PHE A 1016 -19.17 36.00 7.38
N PHE A 1017 -19.89 34.96 7.79
CA PHE A 1017 -20.55 34.96 9.08
C PHE A 1017 -19.54 34.84 10.23
N ASN A 1018 -19.44 35.91 11.03
CA ASN A 1018 -18.73 35.88 12.31
C ASN A 1018 -19.71 36.06 13.49
N PRO A 1019 -19.90 35.06 14.37
CA PRO A 1019 -20.76 35.18 15.57
C PRO A 1019 -20.27 36.22 16.60
N GLU A 1020 -19.02 36.68 16.51
CA GLU A 1020 -18.54 37.78 17.36
C GLU A 1020 -19.00 39.17 16.87
N ILE A 1021 -19.43 39.27 15.61
CA ILE A 1021 -19.84 40.52 14.95
C ILE A 1021 -21.35 40.52 14.69
N HIS A 1022 -21.89 39.37 14.26
CA HIS A 1022 -23.29 39.20 13.92
C HIS A 1022 -24.03 38.53 15.08
N ASN A 1023 -25.11 39.18 15.55
CA ASN A 1023 -25.97 38.60 16.57
C ASN A 1023 -27.03 37.69 15.92
N TYR A 1024 -26.83 36.37 15.95
CA TYR A 1024 -27.82 35.41 15.46
C TYR A 1024 -28.45 34.65 16.63
N GLU A 1025 -29.60 35.12 17.11
CA GLU A 1025 -30.38 34.47 18.19
C GLU A 1025 -31.37 33.41 17.66
N GLY A 1026 -31.27 33.06 16.39
CA GLY A 1026 -32.21 32.18 15.69
C GLY A 1026 -33.37 32.95 15.04
N VAL A 1027 -34.12 32.24 14.20
CA VAL A 1027 -35.23 32.80 13.40
C VAL A 1027 -36.56 32.36 14.01
N LYS A 1028 -37.48 33.31 14.27
CA LYS A 1028 -38.84 32.96 14.71
C LYS A 1028 -39.61 32.36 13.54
N PRO A 1029 -40.11 31.13 13.65
CA PRO A 1029 -40.81 30.52 12.53
C PRO A 1029 -42.24 31.07 12.42
N ILE A 1030 -42.70 31.33 11.18
CA ILE A 1030 -44.06 31.75 10.84
C ILE A 1030 -44.60 30.81 9.77
N LYS A 1031 -45.82 30.28 9.96
CA LYS A 1031 -46.44 29.37 9.00
C LYS A 1031 -47.91 29.73 8.85
N MET A 1032 -48.24 30.45 7.79
CA MET A 1032 -49.62 30.80 7.52
C MET A 1032 -50.42 29.56 7.11
N LEU A 1033 -51.69 29.45 7.54
CA LEU A 1033 -52.58 28.35 7.11
C LEU A 1033 -52.88 28.40 5.60
N GLY A 1034 -53.02 29.61 5.05
CA GLY A 1034 -53.29 29.84 3.62
C GLY A 1034 -54.71 30.32 3.30
N THR A 1035 -55.57 30.49 4.30
CA THR A 1035 -56.87 31.19 4.17
C THR A 1035 -56.67 32.72 4.18
N GLY A 1036 -57.64 33.47 3.63
CA GLY A 1036 -57.54 34.93 3.54
C GLY A 1036 -57.57 35.67 4.89
N GLN A 1037 -58.12 35.06 5.95
CA GLN A 1037 -58.18 35.66 7.29
C GLN A 1037 -56.85 35.62 8.06
N GLY A 1038 -55.90 34.79 7.62
CA GLY A 1038 -54.56 34.68 8.22
C GLY A 1038 -54.56 33.99 9.60
N GLN A 1039 -53.96 32.79 9.67
CA GLN A 1039 -53.72 32.06 10.92
C GLN A 1039 -52.28 31.53 10.92
N ASN A 1040 -51.55 31.73 12.02
CA ASN A 1040 -50.23 31.13 12.23
C ASN A 1040 -50.36 29.70 12.80
N LEU A 1041 -50.01 28.71 12.00
CA LEU A 1041 -49.96 27.29 12.34
C LEU A 1041 -48.87 26.93 13.37
N TYR A 1042 -47.89 27.79 13.64
CA TYR A 1042 -46.96 27.58 14.75
C TYR A 1042 -47.59 27.90 16.11
N GLU A 1043 -48.38 28.98 16.18
CA GLU A 1043 -49.06 29.40 17.40
C GLU A 1043 -50.34 28.59 17.66
N THR A 1044 -51.09 28.28 16.60
CA THR A 1044 -52.30 27.47 16.65
C THR A 1044 -52.21 26.34 15.62
N PRO A 1045 -51.53 25.23 15.96
CA PRO A 1045 -51.37 24.09 15.06
C PRO A 1045 -52.72 23.49 14.68
N LEU A 1046 -52.91 23.28 13.38
CA LEU A 1046 -54.06 22.57 12.82
C LEU A 1046 -53.59 21.20 12.33
N ARG A 1047 -54.22 20.12 12.77
CA ARG A 1047 -53.95 18.76 12.29
C ARG A 1047 -54.54 18.55 10.90
N TYR A 1048 -53.98 17.60 10.15
CA TYR A 1048 -54.50 17.29 8.81
C TYR A 1048 -56.01 16.98 8.80
N GLN A 1049 -56.50 16.17 9.75
CA GLN A 1049 -57.93 15.84 9.87
C GLN A 1049 -58.83 17.05 10.21
N GLU A 1050 -58.25 18.10 10.80
CA GLU A 1050 -58.96 19.33 11.18
C GLU A 1050 -59.01 20.34 10.03
N ALA A 1051 -58.29 20.09 8.92
CA ALA A 1051 -58.43 20.84 7.67
C ALA A 1051 -59.70 20.41 6.92
N ASP A 1052 -60.84 20.69 7.54
CA ASP A 1052 -62.18 20.34 7.06
C ASP A 1052 -62.59 21.11 5.79
N GLN A 1053 -63.83 20.91 5.35
CA GLN A 1053 -64.34 21.53 4.13
C GLN A 1053 -64.35 23.07 4.22
N ALA A 1054 -64.53 23.65 5.41
CA ALA A 1054 -64.52 25.11 5.58
C ALA A 1054 -63.10 25.68 5.43
N VAL A 1055 -62.09 25.02 6.01
CA VAL A 1055 -60.68 25.38 5.82
C VAL A 1055 -60.28 25.25 4.35
N GLN A 1056 -60.61 24.12 3.72
CA GLN A 1056 -60.29 23.89 2.30
C GLN A 1056 -60.96 24.92 1.39
N GLN A 1057 -62.22 25.26 1.65
CA GLN A 1057 -62.94 26.30 0.92
C GLN A 1057 -62.29 27.68 1.11
N GLY A 1058 -61.88 28.04 2.33
CA GLY A 1058 -61.18 29.30 2.59
C GLY A 1058 -59.80 29.39 1.91
N VAL A 1059 -59.11 28.25 1.72
CA VAL A 1059 -57.87 28.17 0.94
C VAL A 1059 -58.15 28.38 -0.55
N LEU A 1060 -59.19 27.74 -1.10
CA LEU A 1060 -59.60 27.91 -2.49
C LEU A 1060 -60.03 29.35 -2.79
N GLU A 1061 -60.77 29.99 -1.87
CA GLU A 1061 -61.16 31.40 -1.99
C GLU A 1061 -59.95 32.33 -2.02
N ASN A 1062 -58.95 32.10 -1.16
CA ASN A 1062 -57.72 32.90 -1.18
C ASN A 1062 -56.92 32.67 -2.48
N ALA A 1063 -56.86 31.44 -2.99
CA ALA A 1063 -56.21 31.15 -4.26
C ALA A 1063 -56.95 31.79 -5.44
N GLN A 1064 -58.28 31.76 -5.45
CA GLN A 1064 -59.10 32.43 -6.47
C GLN A 1064 -58.91 33.96 -6.39
N ALA A 1065 -58.91 34.56 -5.19
CA ALA A 1065 -58.65 35.98 -5.00
C ALA A 1065 -57.26 36.40 -5.52
N PHE A 1066 -56.25 35.56 -5.34
CA PHE A 1066 -54.93 35.76 -5.94
C PHE A 1066 -55.01 35.81 -7.47
N PHE A 1067 -55.64 34.83 -8.12
CA PHE A 1067 -55.76 34.81 -9.58
C PHE A 1067 -56.61 35.97 -10.11
N ASP A 1068 -57.71 36.32 -9.43
CA ASP A 1068 -58.55 37.46 -9.78
C ASP A 1068 -57.76 38.78 -9.71
N LEU A 1069 -56.88 38.93 -8.73
CA LEU A 1069 -55.98 40.08 -8.62
C LEU A 1069 -54.96 40.10 -9.77
N VAL A 1070 -54.16 39.05 -9.94
CA VAL A 1070 -53.01 39.09 -10.85
C VAL A 1070 -53.36 38.93 -12.32
N LEU A 1071 -54.54 38.39 -12.63
CA LEU A 1071 -55.06 38.27 -13.99
C LEU A 1071 -56.19 39.27 -14.30
N GLY A 1072 -56.75 39.93 -13.29
CA GLY A 1072 -57.92 40.82 -13.42
C GLY A 1072 -57.70 42.29 -13.07
N ASN A 1073 -56.60 42.65 -12.43
CA ASN A 1073 -56.26 44.04 -12.16
C ASN A 1073 -55.44 44.66 -13.30
N ASP A 1074 -55.97 45.70 -13.95
CA ASP A 1074 -55.33 46.39 -15.08
C ASP A 1074 -53.93 46.94 -14.76
N LYS A 1075 -53.67 47.32 -13.50
CA LYS A 1075 -52.34 47.81 -13.08
C LYS A 1075 -51.29 46.71 -13.10
N LEU A 1076 -51.69 45.45 -12.97
CA LEU A 1076 -50.82 44.26 -13.00
C LEU A 1076 -50.75 43.66 -14.41
N THR A 1077 -51.89 43.50 -15.09
CA THR A 1077 -51.93 42.89 -16.43
C THR A 1077 -51.24 43.74 -17.49
N ARG A 1078 -51.13 45.07 -17.31
CA ARG A 1078 -50.32 45.94 -18.20
C ARG A 1078 -48.84 45.53 -18.29
N PHE A 1079 -48.32 44.78 -17.33
CA PHE A 1079 -46.93 44.28 -17.37
C PHE A 1079 -46.77 43.05 -18.29
N PHE A 1080 -47.85 42.51 -18.86
CA PHE A 1080 -47.74 41.38 -19.79
C PHE A 1080 -46.89 41.76 -21.01
N ASP A 1081 -47.03 42.98 -21.51
CA ASP A 1081 -46.20 43.50 -22.60
C ASP A 1081 -44.73 43.64 -22.18
N ASP A 1082 -44.47 44.18 -20.98
CA ASP A 1082 -43.11 44.30 -20.40
C ASP A 1082 -42.40 42.94 -20.27
N PHE A 1083 -43.16 41.85 -20.11
CA PHE A 1083 -42.65 40.49 -19.97
C PHE A 1083 -42.89 39.60 -21.20
N ALA A 1084 -43.33 40.16 -22.34
CA ALA A 1084 -43.67 39.43 -23.56
C ALA A 1084 -44.58 38.21 -23.34
N ILE A 1085 -45.59 38.36 -22.48
CA ILE A 1085 -46.57 37.33 -22.15
C ILE A 1085 -47.73 37.42 -23.14
N GLU A 1086 -47.94 36.33 -23.88
CA GLU A 1086 -49.11 36.15 -24.74
C GLU A 1086 -50.05 35.13 -24.08
N ALA A 1087 -51.21 35.58 -23.61
CA ALA A 1087 -52.17 34.72 -22.92
C ALA A 1087 -53.62 35.10 -23.22
N ASP A 1088 -54.45 34.09 -23.52
CA ASP A 1088 -55.92 34.23 -23.56
C ASP A 1088 -56.46 34.29 -22.13
N LEU A 1089 -56.67 35.51 -21.62
CA LEU A 1089 -57.13 35.75 -20.25
C LEU A 1089 -58.50 35.09 -19.95
N PRO A 1090 -59.54 35.21 -20.79
CA PRO A 1090 -60.79 34.48 -20.60
C PRO A 1090 -60.61 32.97 -20.47
N TRP A 1091 -59.84 32.34 -21.37
CA TRP A 1091 -59.57 30.91 -21.32
C TRP A 1091 -58.76 30.53 -20.08
N LEU A 1092 -57.74 31.31 -19.74
CA LEU A 1092 -56.85 31.07 -18.62
C LEU A 1092 -57.62 31.11 -17.29
N ARG A 1093 -58.43 32.16 -17.08
CA ARG A 1093 -59.27 32.28 -15.87
C ARG A 1093 -60.26 31.12 -15.76
N LYS A 1094 -60.96 30.78 -16.84
CA LYS A 1094 -61.91 29.66 -16.87
C LYS A 1094 -61.22 28.33 -16.51
N THR A 1095 -60.05 28.10 -17.12
CA THR A 1095 -59.29 26.86 -16.92
C THR A 1095 -58.77 26.77 -15.49
N ILE A 1096 -58.16 27.84 -14.96
CA ILE A 1096 -57.69 27.91 -13.58
C ILE A 1096 -58.81 27.59 -12.61
N SER A 1097 -59.94 28.32 -12.68
CA SER A 1097 -61.06 28.11 -11.75
C SER A 1097 -61.61 26.68 -11.81
N SER A 1098 -61.57 26.02 -12.96
CA SER A 1098 -61.99 24.62 -13.08
C SER A 1098 -61.02 23.61 -12.45
N LYS A 1099 -59.77 24.00 -12.16
CA LYS A 1099 -58.67 23.11 -11.75
C LYS A 1099 -58.18 23.31 -10.30
N LEU A 1100 -58.50 24.44 -9.65
CA LEU A 1100 -58.02 24.74 -8.29
C LEU A 1100 -58.43 23.67 -7.27
N SER A 1101 -59.71 23.26 -7.30
CA SER A 1101 -60.25 22.26 -6.38
C SER A 1101 -59.58 20.89 -6.55
N ASP A 1102 -59.43 20.44 -7.80
CA ASP A 1102 -58.72 19.20 -8.13
C ASP A 1102 -57.27 19.24 -7.65
N SER A 1103 -56.57 20.37 -7.86
CA SER A 1103 -55.18 20.56 -7.42
C SER A 1103 -55.05 20.50 -5.90
N LEU A 1104 -55.94 21.15 -5.16
CA LEU A 1104 -55.95 21.10 -3.70
C LEU A 1104 -56.17 19.67 -3.20
N HIS A 1105 -57.19 18.97 -3.72
CA HIS A 1105 -57.47 17.58 -3.33
C HIS A 1105 -56.31 16.64 -3.64
N LEU A 1106 -55.66 16.78 -4.81
CA LEU A 1106 -54.49 15.99 -5.15
C LEU A 1106 -53.33 16.25 -4.19
N GLY A 1107 -53.04 17.52 -3.88
CA GLY A 1107 -51.98 17.88 -2.93
C GLY A 1107 -52.26 17.37 -1.52
N MET A 1108 -53.50 17.47 -1.05
CA MET A 1108 -53.94 16.95 0.25
C MET A 1108 -53.80 15.42 0.30
N ASN A 1109 -54.18 14.71 -0.76
CA ASN A 1109 -53.96 13.27 -0.88
C ASN A 1109 -52.46 12.91 -0.87
N ARG A 1110 -51.59 13.75 -1.46
CA ARG A 1110 -50.13 13.56 -1.40
C ARG A 1110 -49.54 13.78 -0.02
N LEU A 1111 -50.09 14.71 0.76
CA LEU A 1111 -49.73 14.86 2.17
C LEU A 1111 -50.00 13.55 2.93
N LEU A 1112 -51.19 12.95 2.75
CA LEU A 1112 -51.58 11.70 3.45
C LEU A 1112 -50.67 10.50 3.21
N GLU A 1113 -49.92 10.48 2.10
CA GLU A 1113 -48.96 9.41 1.81
C GLU A 1113 -47.77 9.41 2.79
N HIS A 1114 -47.53 10.52 3.50
CA HIS A 1114 -46.49 10.60 4.52
C HIS A 1114 -46.94 9.86 5.79
N ARG A 1115 -45.99 9.18 6.45
CA ARG A 1115 -46.28 8.32 7.60
C ARG A 1115 -46.92 9.10 8.76
N ASN A 1116 -48.08 8.62 9.19
CA ASN A 1116 -48.90 9.19 10.27
C ASN A 1116 -49.34 10.64 10.02
N MET A 1117 -49.37 11.11 8.76
CA MET A 1117 -49.71 12.50 8.46
C MET A 1117 -51.12 12.89 8.94
N ALA A 1118 -52.07 11.95 8.93
CA ALA A 1118 -53.44 12.20 9.36
C ALA A 1118 -53.55 12.77 10.79
N GLU A 1119 -52.65 12.38 11.70
CA GLU A 1119 -52.66 12.82 13.10
C GLU A 1119 -51.69 13.98 13.38
N LYS A 1120 -50.86 14.35 12.40
CA LYS A 1120 -49.83 15.38 12.53
C LYS A 1120 -50.38 16.78 12.19
N PRO A 1121 -49.82 17.84 12.80
CA PRO A 1121 -50.03 19.22 12.35
C PRO A 1121 -49.64 19.39 10.89
N LEU A 1122 -50.32 20.29 10.19
CA LEU A 1122 -49.98 20.66 8.81
C LEU A 1122 -48.52 21.15 8.74
N PRO A 1123 -47.70 20.61 7.80
CA PRO A 1123 -46.28 20.85 7.79
C PRO A 1123 -45.92 22.20 7.16
N GLU A 1124 -46.84 22.81 6.42
CA GLU A 1124 -46.66 24.05 5.66
C GLU A 1124 -48.00 24.74 5.34
N THR A 1125 -47.95 25.88 4.66
CA THR A 1125 -49.13 26.60 4.18
C THR A 1125 -49.88 25.82 3.11
N LEU A 1126 -51.22 25.80 3.17
CA LEU A 1126 -52.06 25.20 2.14
C LEU A 1126 -52.26 26.11 0.92
N PHE A 1127 -51.88 27.39 0.99
CA PHE A 1127 -52.11 28.39 -0.08
C PHE A 1127 -51.61 27.92 -1.45
N PHE A 1128 -50.46 27.24 -1.51
CA PHE A 1128 -49.85 26.82 -2.77
C PHE A 1128 -50.41 25.50 -3.34
N TYR A 1129 -51.13 24.72 -2.54
CA TYR A 1129 -51.70 23.42 -2.96
C TYR A 1129 -52.68 23.53 -4.14
N PRO A 1130 -53.65 24.47 -4.14
CA PRO A 1130 -54.52 24.66 -5.31
C PRO A 1130 -53.76 25.24 -6.52
N ILE A 1131 -52.58 25.84 -6.34
CA ILE A 1131 -51.81 26.49 -7.41
C ILE A 1131 -50.87 25.48 -8.09
N TYR A 1132 -50.19 24.64 -7.31
CA TYR A 1132 -49.07 23.81 -7.75
C TYR A 1132 -49.42 22.90 -8.95
N HIS A 1133 -50.44 22.06 -8.84
CA HIS A 1133 -50.79 21.14 -9.93
C HIS A 1133 -51.62 21.83 -11.01
N THR A 1134 -52.35 22.90 -10.69
CA THR A 1134 -52.96 23.77 -11.71
C THR A 1134 -51.90 24.36 -12.66
N LEU A 1135 -50.74 24.81 -12.16
CA LEU A 1135 -49.64 25.26 -13.04
C LEU A 1135 -49.20 24.14 -13.98
N TYR A 1136 -48.98 22.93 -13.48
CA TYR A 1136 -48.60 21.78 -14.30
C TYR A 1136 -49.63 21.47 -15.41
N GLU A 1137 -50.93 21.48 -15.08
CA GLU A 1137 -52.00 21.26 -16.06
C GLU A 1137 -52.05 22.37 -17.11
N LEU A 1138 -51.78 23.62 -16.73
CA LEU A 1138 -51.66 24.74 -17.68
C LEU A 1138 -50.44 24.57 -18.59
N VAL A 1139 -49.31 24.07 -18.06
CA VAL A 1139 -48.10 23.80 -18.85
C VAL A 1139 -48.37 22.73 -19.92
N LYS A 1140 -49.21 21.72 -19.62
CA LYS A 1140 -49.62 20.66 -20.56
C LYS A 1140 -50.70 21.06 -21.54
N GLY A 1141 -51.62 21.92 -21.12
CA GLY A 1141 -52.72 22.38 -21.94
C GLY A 1141 -52.22 23.07 -23.20
N ASN A 1142 -52.96 22.95 -24.30
CA ASN A 1142 -52.77 23.79 -25.49
C ASN A 1142 -53.06 25.25 -25.12
N LEU A 1143 -52.10 25.93 -24.50
CA LEU A 1143 -52.03 27.39 -24.37
C LEU A 1143 -51.96 28.06 -25.76
N GLN A 1144 -51.64 27.28 -26.79
CA GLN A 1144 -51.97 27.57 -28.17
C GLN A 1144 -53.48 27.35 -28.35
N GLY A 1145 -54.29 28.40 -28.24
CA GLY A 1145 -55.64 28.39 -28.82
C GLY A 1145 -55.57 27.95 -30.30
N PRO A 1146 -56.70 27.59 -30.93
CA PRO A 1146 -56.70 27.19 -32.33
C PRO A 1146 -56.07 28.32 -33.15
N LEU A 1147 -54.97 28.00 -33.84
CA LEU A 1147 -54.29 28.87 -34.80
C LEU A 1147 -55.24 29.34 -35.90
#